data_AF-A0A439CU77-F1
#
_entry.id   AF-A0A439CU77-F1
#
_cell.length_a   1.000
_cell.length_b   1.000
_cell.length_c   1.000
_cell.angle_alpha   90.00
_cell.angle_beta   90.00
_cell.angle_gamma   90.00
#
_symmetry.space_group_name_H-M   'P 1'
#
loop_
_entity.id
_entity.type
_entity.pdbx_description
1 polymer ?
#
loop_
_entity_poly.entity_id
_entity_poly.type
_entity_poly.pdbx_seq_one_letter_code
_entity_poly.pdbx_strand_id
1 'polypeptide(L)'
;MEAGGLPTRPLSPWAQRFSYNVNGRDPILDDDEIHSGLAPVWPGMHPKFYADKPVIMSGQPTNQTLDTAFISEMFQRSYLRGFESWQAGPLSQFVFLSDKVGIMPGGHQERDEGPVKAVKAPEPAKPEESKSPGPAKPEESKSPGPVKSEDAMDVDDADDADERLKEEVIVEIFHANRIKVDEDKWFPFLKKSRWYDTIGPDQTIGGVNWSVDNPKIWDVLSISIELLDRILKALVADKHVWLQTILYGLLARWDQITPDPPPDPDASVLLSHPFYSQRCRGENKPCPIDFILNFTPENWTERLIHLMTNQTWGFTSGYDNSTSVWGVTIHRHRGMILIDNGSLRRIISDKVTLSERCFLHYNIAVTMMHEIAHSLIQYRQMDTSWPENLPSISWMTQITYMEPFVDFDGASEMGFAAEQRIFGGEFFIGTFVSIGSGTLLGGLTTQQTALLLILWLARTCKDLPLGPYRMGWPEPFKEPEDEMERMNPNHPVFQVGSPIYTHRIPSLHVSKLLSAQFWDDQTILKKSDNGFHFRPLITNTTLFRGLDVYLAYNPTQLINPLPTQLLPGEAEMIQAWRDRENDMRTARSSWYLAALDPWLSSPGTLLQWANHKQRQTILRFARGFARKDELECRFIAEQLVDRIPWKEGRQKYIDAVLSENIPFQWIYHAIGLLMLAALPIRNHPLANNDEYDSVTTFVPSREATQLHIRTDVLRPRTKDLRIVDPAELWDPLGRPEAGKITNFFHEDYINLVDALFKELGAHNVEVSMPWVRQITRTADDLRTQRRAVRRGTRGKETWAAWRFIVPAYTSTTAKFQDGRWVTIVP
;
A
#
# COMPACT_ATOMS: atom_id res chain seq x y z
N MET A 1 9.58 7.74 42.62
CA MET A 1 10.82 7.62 41.84
C MET A 1 10.47 7.92 40.41
N GLU A 2 10.65 9.17 40.00
CA GLU A 2 10.44 9.62 38.63
C GLU A 2 11.49 8.97 37.72
N ALA A 3 11.04 8.43 36.58
CA ALA A 3 11.91 7.86 35.56
C ALA A 3 12.76 8.99 34.96
N GLY A 4 14.03 9.06 35.36
CA GLY A 4 15.01 9.97 34.79
C GLY A 4 15.14 9.74 33.29
N GLY A 5 14.71 10.73 32.51
CA GLY A 5 14.94 10.78 31.07
C GLY A 5 16.44 10.70 30.77
N LEU A 6 16.82 9.75 29.92
CA LEU A 6 18.18 9.67 29.41
C LEU A 6 18.58 11.00 28.75
N PRO A 7 19.80 11.51 28.96
CA PRO A 7 20.24 12.77 28.36
C PRO A 7 20.28 12.62 26.83
N THR A 8 19.40 13.34 26.15
CA THR A 8 19.40 13.47 24.69
C THR A 8 20.71 14.11 24.26
N ARG A 9 21.57 13.33 23.58
CA ARG A 9 22.79 13.88 22.97
C ARG A 9 22.40 14.97 21.95
N PRO A 10 23.16 16.07 21.85
CA PRO A 10 22.89 17.10 20.86
C PRO A 10 22.95 16.50 19.46
N LEU A 11 21.88 16.72 18.69
CA LEU A 11 21.75 16.26 17.32
C LEU A 11 22.82 16.94 16.45
N SER A 12 23.29 16.22 15.42
CA SER A 12 24.15 16.85 14.43
C SER A 12 23.39 17.98 13.72
N PRO A 13 24.07 19.05 13.26
CA PRO A 13 23.43 20.13 12.48
C PRO A 13 22.69 19.64 11.21
N TRP A 14 23.02 18.43 10.75
CA TRP A 14 22.32 17.77 9.64
C TRP A 14 20.96 17.22 10.06
N ALA A 15 20.85 16.58 11.23
CA ALA A 15 19.57 16.09 11.78
C ALA A 15 18.62 17.23 12.17
N GLN A 16 19.15 18.42 12.51
CA GLN A 16 18.35 19.63 12.73
C GLN A 16 17.82 20.26 11.43
N ARG A 17 18.52 20.12 10.30
CA ARG A 17 18.13 20.75 9.01
C ARG A 17 17.06 19.99 8.23
N PHE A 18 16.90 18.69 8.48
CA PHE A 18 16.00 17.82 7.70
C PHE A 18 14.87 17.21 8.54
N SER A 19 14.45 17.89 9.63
CA SER A 19 13.36 17.46 10.52
C SER A 19 13.44 15.97 10.86
N TYR A 20 14.47 15.58 11.61
CA TYR A 20 14.61 14.20 12.07
C TYR A 20 13.45 13.83 13.00
N ASN A 21 12.45 13.15 12.45
CA ASN A 21 11.50 12.39 13.23
C ASN A 21 12.23 11.14 13.74
N VAL A 22 12.48 11.09 15.05
CA VAL A 22 13.25 10.05 15.74
C VAL A 22 12.66 8.65 15.52
N ASN A 23 11.40 8.57 15.07
CA ASN A 23 10.67 7.33 14.82
C ASN A 23 10.86 6.78 13.39
N GLY A 24 11.66 7.42 12.53
CA GLY A 24 11.92 6.95 11.17
C GLY A 24 10.81 7.26 10.15
N ARG A 25 10.00 8.29 10.41
CA ARG A 25 8.88 8.70 9.56
C ARG A 25 9.29 9.09 8.13
N ASP A 26 8.48 8.74 7.12
CA ASP A 26 8.66 9.15 5.73
C ASP A 26 8.15 10.59 5.48
N PRO A 27 8.99 11.54 5.05
CA PRO A 27 8.53 12.91 4.84
C PRO A 27 7.48 13.07 3.72
N ILE A 28 7.23 12.04 2.91
CA ILE A 28 6.14 12.02 1.90
C ILE A 28 4.84 11.42 2.50
N LEU A 29 4.91 10.61 3.56
CA LEU A 29 3.78 9.77 3.99
C LEU A 29 3.38 9.97 5.45
N ASP A 30 4.22 10.62 6.24
CA ASP A 30 4.12 10.72 7.69
C ASP A 30 4.11 12.17 8.20
N ASP A 31 3.35 13.01 7.50
CA ASP A 31 2.93 14.31 8.04
C ASP A 31 1.75 14.12 8.99
N ASP A 32 1.58 15.04 9.95
CA ASP A 32 0.45 15.05 10.86
C ASP A 32 -0.87 15.34 10.09
N GLU A 33 -0.75 15.91 8.88
CA GLU A 33 -1.79 15.94 7.85
C GLU A 33 -1.63 14.76 6.90
N ILE A 34 -2.51 13.76 7.08
CA ILE A 34 -2.50 12.41 6.50
C ILE A 34 -2.14 12.32 5.00
N HIS A 35 -2.33 13.39 4.22
CA HIS A 35 -2.26 13.43 2.75
C HIS A 35 -1.07 14.21 2.17
N SER A 36 -0.17 14.79 2.97
CA SER A 36 0.65 15.90 2.48
C SER A 36 1.70 15.57 1.43
N GLY A 37 2.34 14.41 1.45
CA GLY A 37 3.24 14.03 0.36
C GLY A 37 2.55 13.32 -0.81
N LEU A 38 1.22 13.16 -0.76
CA LEU A 38 0.47 12.85 -1.97
C LEU A 38 -0.04 14.11 -2.68
N ALA A 39 -0.06 15.28 -2.04
CA ALA A 39 -0.36 16.52 -2.76
C ALA A 39 0.69 16.76 -3.88
N PRO A 40 0.27 17.13 -5.11
CA PRO A 40 1.20 17.56 -6.13
C PRO A 40 2.03 18.72 -5.60
N VAL A 41 3.35 18.61 -5.77
CA VAL A 41 4.29 19.65 -5.37
C VAL A 41 4.13 20.88 -6.27
N TRP A 42 3.78 20.67 -7.55
CA TRP A 42 3.57 21.75 -8.51
C TRP A 42 2.55 21.39 -9.62
N PRO A 43 1.48 22.18 -9.80
CA PRO A 43 1.02 23.23 -8.89
C PRO A 43 0.66 22.65 -7.53
N GLY A 44 0.94 23.40 -6.45
CA GLY A 44 0.64 22.97 -5.09
C GLY A 44 -0.86 22.74 -4.89
N MET A 45 -1.22 21.66 -4.21
CA MET A 45 -2.59 21.45 -3.72
C MET A 45 -2.60 21.40 -2.21
N HIS A 46 -3.75 21.76 -1.62
CA HIS A 46 -3.95 21.53 -0.20
C HIS A 46 -3.96 20.02 0.07
N PRO A 47 -3.24 19.53 1.09
CA PRO A 47 -3.17 18.11 1.41
C PRO A 47 -4.53 17.54 1.83
N LYS A 48 -5.29 18.25 2.69
CA LYS A 48 -6.67 17.89 3.05
C LYS A 48 -7.71 18.21 1.96
N PHE A 49 -7.72 19.45 1.45
CA PHE A 49 -8.71 19.94 0.49
C PHE A 49 -8.31 19.74 -0.96
N TYR A 50 -8.00 18.50 -1.34
CA TYR A 50 -7.52 18.22 -2.69
C TYR A 50 -8.61 18.37 -3.79
N ALA A 51 -9.88 18.62 -3.42
CA ALA A 51 -10.95 19.03 -4.35
C ALA A 51 -11.00 20.57 -4.58
N ASP A 52 -10.14 21.36 -3.93
CA ASP A 52 -9.96 22.78 -4.24
C ASP A 52 -9.07 23.02 -5.44
N LYS A 53 -9.25 24.18 -6.08
CA LYS A 53 -8.44 24.57 -7.23
C LYS A 53 -6.96 24.60 -6.85
N PRO A 54 -6.08 24.03 -7.69
CA PRO A 54 -4.64 24.08 -7.41
C PRO A 54 -4.17 25.53 -7.36
N VAL A 55 -3.23 25.83 -6.46
CA VAL A 55 -2.61 27.16 -6.41
C VAL A 55 -1.73 27.32 -7.65
N ILE A 56 -2.20 28.08 -8.63
CA ILE A 56 -1.45 28.34 -9.86
C ILE A 56 -0.29 29.28 -9.52
N MET A 57 0.89 28.70 -9.37
CA MET A 57 2.12 29.44 -9.13
C MET A 57 2.66 29.99 -10.45
N SER A 58 3.09 31.26 -10.45
CA SER A 58 3.72 31.89 -11.61
C SER A 58 5.21 31.52 -11.68
N GLY A 59 5.72 31.33 -12.90
CA GLY A 59 7.13 31.02 -13.17
C GLY A 59 7.42 29.54 -13.44
N GLN A 60 8.61 29.26 -13.97
CA GLN A 60 9.09 27.89 -14.17
C GLN A 60 9.61 27.31 -12.84
N PRO A 61 9.29 26.05 -12.52
CA PRO A 61 9.84 25.40 -11.34
C PRO A 61 11.37 25.29 -11.44
N THR A 62 12.07 25.36 -10.31
CA THR A 62 13.51 25.07 -10.28
C THR A 62 13.76 23.61 -10.63
N ASN A 63 14.97 23.24 -11.07
CA ASN A 63 15.33 21.84 -11.33
C ASN A 63 15.09 20.91 -10.14
N GLN A 64 15.31 21.40 -8.91
CA GLN A 64 15.02 20.64 -7.70
C GLN A 64 13.50 20.45 -7.50
N THR A 65 12.71 21.49 -7.77
CA THR A 65 11.25 21.42 -7.73
C THR A 65 10.71 20.47 -8.81
N LEU A 66 11.29 20.49 -10.03
CA LEU A 66 10.96 19.57 -11.11
C LEU A 66 11.23 18.12 -10.72
N ASP A 67 12.42 17.83 -10.19
CA ASP A 67 12.76 16.48 -9.75
C ASP A 67 11.78 15.99 -8.68
N THR A 68 11.49 16.84 -7.70
CA THR A 68 10.56 16.50 -6.61
C THR A 68 9.15 16.27 -7.14
N ALA A 69 8.66 17.13 -8.03
CA ALA A 69 7.34 17.01 -8.65
C ALA A 69 7.22 15.72 -9.48
N PHE A 70 8.17 15.45 -10.37
CA PHE A 70 8.14 14.27 -11.24
C PHE A 70 8.34 12.97 -10.45
N ILE A 71 9.19 12.95 -9.43
CA ILE A 71 9.35 11.77 -8.56
C ILE A 71 8.08 11.51 -7.77
N SER A 72 7.46 12.56 -7.21
CA SER A 72 6.20 12.44 -6.49
C SER A 72 5.11 11.91 -7.41
N GLU A 73 4.98 12.43 -8.63
CA GLU A 73 3.98 11.97 -9.60
C GLU A 73 4.26 10.56 -10.10
N MET A 74 5.52 10.19 -10.32
CA MET A 74 5.86 8.81 -10.67
C MET A 74 5.61 7.84 -9.53
N PHE A 75 5.94 8.24 -8.30
CA PHE A 75 5.58 7.48 -7.11
C PHE A 75 4.07 7.31 -7.03
N GLN A 76 3.30 8.38 -7.17
CA GLN A 76 1.83 8.34 -7.17
C GLN A 76 1.28 7.46 -8.29
N ARG A 77 1.77 7.57 -9.52
CA ARG A 77 1.33 6.72 -10.64
C ARG A 77 1.68 5.25 -10.40
N SER A 78 2.83 4.93 -9.83
CA SER A 78 3.15 3.55 -9.49
C SER A 78 2.34 3.03 -8.31
N TYR A 79 2.19 3.85 -7.27
CA TYR A 79 1.51 3.52 -6.01
C TYR A 79 0.00 3.40 -6.20
N LEU A 80 -0.59 4.39 -6.87
CA LEU A 80 -2.02 4.49 -7.17
C LEU A 80 -2.34 3.91 -8.54
N ARG A 81 -1.52 3.06 -9.16
CA ARG A 81 -1.83 2.34 -10.41
C ARG A 81 -2.35 3.22 -11.56
N GLY A 82 -1.60 4.29 -11.85
CA GLY A 82 -1.85 5.23 -12.94
C GLY A 82 -2.67 6.44 -12.54
N PHE A 83 -3.06 6.54 -11.27
CA PHE A 83 -3.83 7.65 -10.74
C PHE A 83 -2.93 8.71 -10.14
N GLU A 84 -3.25 9.95 -10.41
CA GLU A 84 -2.52 11.11 -9.92
C GLU A 84 -3.33 11.73 -8.79
N SER A 85 -2.68 12.21 -7.75
CA SER A 85 -3.35 12.79 -6.58
C SER A 85 -4.34 13.91 -6.89
N TRP A 86 -4.07 14.74 -7.90
CA TRP A 86 -5.01 15.78 -8.34
C TRP A 86 -6.33 15.21 -8.85
N GLN A 87 -6.35 13.96 -9.31
CA GLN A 87 -7.53 13.26 -9.77
C GLN A 87 -8.41 12.76 -8.61
N ALA A 88 -7.86 12.67 -7.39
CA ALA A 88 -8.60 12.24 -6.19
C ALA A 88 -9.75 13.19 -5.84
N GLY A 89 -9.54 14.50 -6.04
CA GLY A 89 -10.50 15.55 -5.70
C GLY A 89 -11.84 15.32 -6.38
N PRO A 90 -11.88 15.32 -7.72
CA PRO A 90 -13.11 15.05 -8.46
C PRO A 90 -13.82 13.75 -8.04
N LEU A 91 -13.09 12.67 -7.76
CA LEU A 91 -13.67 11.38 -7.35
C LEU A 91 -14.29 11.37 -5.97
N SER A 92 -13.81 12.24 -5.07
CA SER A 92 -14.19 12.30 -3.66
C SER A 92 -15.09 13.50 -3.35
N GLN A 93 -15.30 14.38 -4.32
CA GLN A 93 -15.98 15.66 -4.10
C GLN A 93 -17.47 15.50 -3.77
N PHE A 94 -18.11 14.41 -4.21
CA PHE A 94 -19.56 14.27 -4.15
C PHE A 94 -19.97 12.93 -3.53
N VAL A 95 -20.97 12.97 -2.65
CA VAL A 95 -21.66 11.78 -2.17
C VAL A 95 -23.14 11.87 -2.50
N PHE A 96 -23.78 10.72 -2.68
CA PHE A 96 -25.20 10.64 -2.99
C PHE A 96 -25.83 9.53 -2.17
N LEU A 97 -26.69 9.89 -1.21
CA LEU A 97 -27.38 8.94 -0.36
C LEU A 97 -28.84 8.75 -0.79
N SER A 98 -29.55 9.83 -1.13
CA SER A 98 -30.93 9.72 -1.55
C SER A 98 -31.38 10.85 -2.46
N ASP A 99 -32.43 10.61 -3.26
CA ASP A 99 -33.07 11.62 -4.09
C ASP A 99 -33.62 12.80 -3.28
N LYS A 100 -34.00 12.55 -2.01
CA LYS A 100 -34.53 13.58 -1.10
C LYS A 100 -33.47 14.60 -0.70
N VAL A 101 -32.25 14.14 -0.53
CA VAL A 101 -31.10 14.95 -0.12
C VAL A 101 -30.37 15.52 -1.33
N GLY A 102 -30.36 14.77 -2.44
CA GLY A 102 -29.59 15.10 -3.62
C GLY A 102 -28.09 14.85 -3.43
N ILE A 103 -27.29 15.53 -4.26
CA ILE A 103 -25.83 15.46 -4.21
C ILE A 103 -25.33 16.32 -3.06
N MET A 104 -24.43 15.78 -2.25
CA MET A 104 -23.78 16.49 -1.14
C MET A 104 -22.26 16.61 -1.36
N PRO A 105 -21.62 17.60 -0.75
CA PRO A 105 -20.16 17.66 -0.69
C PRO A 105 -19.61 16.46 0.09
N GLY A 106 -18.48 15.91 -0.38
CA GLY A 106 -17.74 14.85 0.30
C GLY A 106 -16.81 15.35 1.41
N GLY A 107 -16.60 16.66 1.52
CA GLY A 107 -15.75 17.29 2.55
C GLY A 107 -14.29 17.54 2.13
N HIS A 108 -14.02 17.69 0.83
CA HIS A 108 -12.65 17.90 0.30
C HIS A 108 -12.40 19.30 -0.27
N GLN A 109 -13.30 20.24 -0.04
CA GLN A 109 -13.10 21.65 -0.37
C GLN A 109 -13.04 22.46 0.91
N GLU A 110 -12.17 23.47 0.97
CA GLU A 110 -12.09 24.37 2.13
C GLU A 110 -13.43 25.04 2.40
N ARG A 111 -14.18 25.38 1.34
CA ARG A 111 -15.55 25.89 1.48
C ARG A 111 -16.54 24.90 2.08
N ASP A 112 -16.25 23.59 2.01
CA ASP A 112 -17.08 22.55 2.61
C ASP A 112 -16.82 22.44 4.12
N GLU A 113 -15.64 22.88 4.59
CA GLU A 113 -15.24 22.90 6.00
C GLU A 113 -15.27 24.30 6.64
N GLY A 114 -15.63 25.35 5.89
CA GLY A 114 -15.46 26.74 6.33
C GLY A 114 -14.01 27.23 6.14
N PRO A 115 -13.78 28.55 6.00
CA PRO A 115 -12.44 29.08 5.75
C PRO A 115 -11.49 28.76 6.92
N VAL A 116 -10.55 27.85 6.70
CA VAL A 116 -9.44 27.65 7.64
C VAL A 116 -8.59 28.92 7.58
N LYS A 117 -8.57 29.71 8.67
CA LYS A 117 -7.70 30.90 8.75
C LYS A 117 -6.28 30.50 8.34
N ALA A 118 -5.83 31.00 7.19
CA ALA A 118 -4.50 30.74 6.68
C ALA A 118 -3.48 31.02 7.78
N VAL A 119 -2.69 30.01 8.16
CA VAL A 119 -1.55 30.21 9.05
C VAL A 119 -0.64 31.20 8.36
N LYS A 120 -0.63 32.44 8.86
CA LYS A 120 0.19 33.53 8.33
C LYS A 120 1.63 33.01 8.29
N ALA A 121 2.19 32.90 7.07
CA ALA A 121 3.59 32.51 6.91
C ALA A 121 4.45 33.36 7.86
N PRO A 122 5.38 32.76 8.62
CA PRO A 122 6.15 33.51 9.60
C PRO A 122 6.81 34.69 8.90
N GLU A 123 6.48 35.90 9.34
CA GLU A 123 7.15 37.10 8.87
C GLU A 123 8.66 36.92 9.08
N PRO A 124 9.50 37.26 8.09
CA PRO A 124 10.94 37.15 8.23
C PRO A 124 11.35 37.95 9.48
N ALA A 125 11.95 37.23 10.43
CA ALA A 125 12.37 37.79 11.71
C ALA A 125 13.15 39.09 11.47
N LYS A 126 12.59 40.21 11.94
CA LYS A 126 13.36 41.45 12.08
C LYS A 126 14.52 41.15 13.03
N PRO A 127 15.74 41.63 12.72
CA PRO A 127 16.89 41.41 13.59
C PRO A 127 16.64 42.13 14.92
N GLU A 128 16.36 41.38 15.98
CA GLU A 128 16.30 41.91 17.33
C GLU A 128 17.72 42.28 17.79
N GLU A 129 17.87 43.55 18.17
CA GLU A 129 19.04 44.07 18.86
C GLU A 129 19.26 43.32 20.19
N SER A 130 20.47 42.79 20.35
CA SER A 130 20.93 42.14 21.57
C SER A 130 20.85 43.07 22.79
N LYS A 131 19.89 42.85 23.67
CA LYS A 131 19.92 43.42 25.04
C LYS A 131 20.48 42.39 26.02
N SER A 132 21.55 42.80 26.70
CA SER A 132 22.27 42.02 27.71
C SER A 132 21.43 41.80 28.98
N PRO A 133 21.62 40.69 29.71
CA PRO A 133 20.87 40.41 30.92
C PRO A 133 21.45 41.16 32.13
N GLY A 134 20.65 42.03 32.74
CA GLY A 134 20.88 42.61 34.07
C GLY A 134 20.14 41.82 35.17
N PRO A 135 20.58 41.92 36.44
CA PRO A 135 20.29 40.91 37.47
C PRO A 135 18.92 41.09 38.13
N ALA A 136 18.39 39.94 38.56
CA ALA A 136 17.13 39.78 39.26
C ALA A 136 17.06 40.56 40.60
N LYS A 137 15.88 41.12 40.88
CA LYS A 137 15.44 41.54 42.21
C LYS A 137 13.99 41.09 42.48
N PRO A 138 13.63 40.92 43.76
CA PRO A 138 12.68 39.92 44.20
C PRO A 138 11.23 40.40 44.29
N GLU A 139 10.35 39.42 44.34
CA GLU A 139 8.90 39.47 44.47
C GLU A 139 8.41 40.41 45.58
N GLU A 140 7.44 41.26 45.23
CA GLU A 140 6.62 42.00 46.18
C GLU A 140 5.14 41.65 45.95
N SER A 141 4.53 41.11 47.00
CA SER A 141 3.12 40.77 47.13
C SER A 141 2.20 41.98 47.00
N LYS A 142 1.14 41.90 46.19
CA LYS A 142 -0.05 42.77 46.32
C LYS A 142 -1.36 42.01 46.21
N SER A 143 -2.22 42.32 47.17
CA SER A 143 -3.59 41.85 47.43
C SER A 143 -4.60 42.26 46.34
N PRO A 144 -5.78 41.61 46.29
CA PRO A 144 -6.75 41.79 45.20
C PRO A 144 -7.64 43.03 45.39
N GLY A 145 -7.75 43.83 44.34
CA GLY A 145 -8.71 44.93 44.18
C GLY A 145 -9.70 44.64 43.04
N PRO A 146 -10.82 45.38 42.97
CA PRO A 146 -12.13 44.85 42.57
C PRO A 146 -12.34 44.73 41.06
N VAL A 147 -13.09 43.69 40.71
CA VAL A 147 -13.62 43.39 39.38
C VAL A 147 -14.43 44.59 38.86
N LYS A 148 -14.02 45.14 37.72
CA LYS A 148 -14.88 45.95 36.86
C LYS A 148 -15.37 45.05 35.73
N SER A 149 -16.68 44.86 35.70
CA SER A 149 -17.43 44.29 34.58
C SER A 149 -17.54 45.36 33.50
N GLU A 150 -16.84 45.17 32.39
CA GLU A 150 -17.11 45.74 31.06
C GLU A 150 -15.93 45.36 30.18
N ASP A 151 -15.92 44.10 29.71
CA ASP A 151 -15.21 43.74 28.49
C ASP A 151 -16.23 43.06 27.57
N ALA A 152 -16.26 43.61 26.36
CA ALA A 152 -17.15 43.25 25.27
C ALA A 152 -16.99 41.77 24.92
N MET A 153 -18.11 41.12 24.57
CA MET A 153 -18.08 39.88 23.81
C MET A 153 -17.27 40.12 22.53
N ASP A 154 -16.13 39.45 22.42
CA ASP A 154 -15.43 39.28 21.17
C ASP A 154 -16.40 38.68 20.15
N VAL A 155 -16.49 39.31 18.99
CA VAL A 155 -17.34 38.91 17.85
C VAL A 155 -16.78 37.68 17.13
N ASP A 156 -15.72 37.06 17.67
CA ASP A 156 -15.03 35.90 17.08
C ASP A 156 -15.69 34.54 17.40
N ASP A 157 -16.62 34.44 18.36
CA ASP A 157 -17.28 33.17 18.72
C ASP A 157 -18.53 32.83 17.88
N ALA A 158 -19.08 33.80 17.14
CA ALA A 158 -20.31 33.61 16.38
C ALA A 158 -20.10 32.84 15.07
N ASP A 159 -18.96 33.04 14.43
CA ASP A 159 -18.60 32.36 13.16
C ASP A 159 -18.17 30.89 13.44
N ASP A 160 -17.40 30.64 14.51
CA ASP A 160 -17.01 29.28 14.94
C ASP A 160 -18.22 28.40 15.31
N ALA A 161 -19.31 29.00 15.80
CA ALA A 161 -20.55 28.30 16.11
C ALA A 161 -21.34 27.90 14.85
N ASP A 162 -21.43 28.79 13.85
CA ASP A 162 -22.12 28.54 12.56
C ASP A 162 -21.42 27.46 11.71
N GLU A 163 -20.11 27.29 11.89
CA GLU A 163 -19.29 26.32 11.16
C GLU A 163 -19.42 24.90 11.69
N ARG A 164 -19.34 24.70 13.01
CA ARG A 164 -19.64 23.39 13.63
C ARG A 164 -21.04 22.91 13.28
N LEU A 165 -22.00 23.84 13.20
CA LEU A 165 -23.37 23.55 12.79
C LEU A 165 -23.45 22.95 11.36
N LYS A 166 -22.56 23.31 10.41
CA LYS A 166 -22.62 22.78 9.03
C LYS A 166 -22.06 21.35 8.93
N GLU A 167 -20.94 21.07 9.56
CA GLU A 167 -20.37 19.71 9.60
C GLU A 167 -21.30 18.76 10.37
N GLU A 168 -21.84 19.20 11.51
CA GLU A 168 -22.84 18.45 12.27
C GLU A 168 -24.07 18.14 11.42
N VAL A 169 -24.59 19.09 10.64
CA VAL A 169 -25.73 18.87 9.73
C VAL A 169 -25.40 17.84 8.63
N ILE A 170 -24.22 17.89 8.02
CA ILE A 170 -23.83 16.91 6.98
C ILE A 170 -23.74 15.50 7.58
N VAL A 171 -23.15 15.39 8.77
CA VAL A 171 -23.04 14.12 9.51
C VAL A 171 -24.42 13.61 9.93
N GLU A 172 -25.32 14.48 10.39
CA GLU A 172 -26.71 14.14 10.69
C GLU A 172 -27.46 13.63 9.46
N ILE A 173 -27.30 14.29 8.31
CA ILE A 173 -27.90 13.85 7.04
C ILE A 173 -27.35 12.47 6.65
N PHE A 174 -26.04 12.24 6.81
CA PHE A 174 -25.44 10.93 6.59
C PHE A 174 -26.07 9.87 7.51
N HIS A 175 -26.13 10.12 8.82
CA HIS A 175 -26.75 9.20 9.77
C HIS A 175 -28.24 8.95 9.47
N ALA A 176 -28.97 9.96 9.00
CA ALA A 176 -30.38 9.86 8.67
C ALA A 176 -30.63 8.98 7.43
N ASN A 177 -29.79 9.10 6.38
CA ASN A 177 -30.03 8.49 5.07
C ASN A 177 -29.22 7.22 4.79
N ARG A 178 -28.18 6.94 5.58
CA ARG A 178 -27.44 5.67 5.47
C ARG A 178 -28.29 4.47 5.89
N ILE A 179 -27.81 3.28 5.54
CA ILE A 179 -28.34 1.99 6.02
C ILE A 179 -28.50 2.00 7.55
N LYS A 180 -29.63 1.46 8.02
CA LYS A 180 -29.90 1.30 9.45
C LYS A 180 -29.44 -0.07 9.90
N VAL A 181 -28.65 -0.08 10.96
CA VAL A 181 -28.16 -1.31 11.61
C VAL A 181 -29.35 -2.01 12.26
N ASP A 182 -29.55 -3.27 11.91
CA ASP A 182 -30.57 -4.16 12.49
C ASP A 182 -29.95 -5.53 12.79
N GLU A 183 -29.30 -5.63 13.96
CA GLU A 183 -28.54 -6.81 14.38
C GLU A 183 -29.38 -8.09 14.49
N ASP A 184 -30.69 -7.94 14.73
CA ASP A 184 -31.62 -9.07 14.84
C ASP A 184 -31.79 -9.78 13.50
N LYS A 185 -31.69 -9.04 12.40
CA LYS A 185 -31.79 -9.56 11.04
C LYS A 185 -30.48 -10.14 10.50
N TRP A 186 -29.35 -9.90 11.15
CA TRP A 186 -28.07 -10.36 10.64
C TRP A 186 -27.98 -11.89 10.59
N PHE A 187 -27.19 -12.38 9.64
CA PHE A 187 -26.76 -13.78 9.69
C PHE A 187 -26.15 -14.13 11.06
N PRO A 188 -26.43 -15.33 11.63
CA PRO A 188 -25.96 -15.70 12.97
C PRO A 188 -24.45 -15.63 13.18
N PHE A 189 -23.66 -15.79 12.10
CA PHE A 189 -22.21 -15.74 12.14
C PHE A 189 -21.64 -14.32 12.12
N LEU A 190 -22.46 -13.29 11.84
CA LEU A 190 -22.06 -11.87 11.87
C LEU A 190 -22.37 -11.18 13.20
N LYS A 191 -23.20 -11.81 14.04
CA LYS A 191 -23.66 -11.25 15.32
C LYS A 191 -22.50 -10.96 16.27
N LYS A 192 -22.68 -9.94 17.12
CA LYS A 192 -21.71 -9.52 18.14
C LYS A 192 -21.19 -10.67 19.01
N SER A 193 -22.06 -11.61 19.38
CA SER A 193 -21.70 -12.86 20.08
C SER A 193 -20.64 -13.75 19.39
N ARG A 194 -20.26 -13.47 18.15
CA ARG A 194 -19.20 -14.19 17.39
C ARG A 194 -17.86 -13.46 17.37
N TRP A 195 -17.76 -12.31 18.02
CA TRP A 195 -16.56 -11.50 18.07
C TRP A 195 -15.75 -11.74 19.35
N TYR A 196 -14.43 -11.82 19.17
CA TYR A 196 -13.43 -11.80 20.20
C TYR A 196 -12.85 -10.40 20.37
N ASP A 197 -12.58 -10.05 21.61
CA ASP A 197 -11.75 -8.92 21.98
C ASP A 197 -10.28 -9.32 21.88
N THR A 198 -9.46 -8.40 21.38
CA THR A 198 -8.03 -8.65 21.21
C THR A 198 -7.24 -7.90 22.27
N ILE A 199 -6.44 -8.64 23.05
CA ILE A 199 -5.58 -8.09 24.10
C ILE A 199 -4.12 -8.24 23.67
N GLY A 200 -3.40 -7.12 23.57
CA GLY A 200 -1.98 -7.06 23.22
C GLY A 200 -1.33 -5.71 23.56
N PRO A 201 0.01 -5.64 23.68
CA PRO A 201 0.75 -4.49 24.20
C PRO A 201 0.57 -3.18 23.39
N ASP A 202 0.32 -3.28 22.08
CA ASP A 202 0.15 -2.12 21.18
C ASP A 202 -1.32 -1.90 20.74
N GLN A 203 -2.27 -2.59 21.38
CA GLN A 203 -3.66 -2.68 20.93
C GLN A 203 -4.62 -1.85 21.78
N THR A 204 -4.22 -0.63 22.14
CA THR A 204 -5.11 0.28 22.85
C THR A 204 -5.47 1.52 22.03
N ILE A 205 -6.73 1.95 22.09
CA ILE A 205 -7.17 3.31 21.71
C ILE A 205 -7.28 4.10 23.01
N GLY A 206 -6.44 5.12 23.19
CA GLY A 206 -6.47 5.94 24.41
C GLY A 206 -6.29 5.13 25.72
N GLY A 207 -5.56 4.01 25.66
CA GLY A 207 -5.36 3.11 26.81
C GLY A 207 -6.42 2.01 27.01
N VAL A 208 -7.42 1.88 26.12
CA VAL A 208 -8.48 0.85 26.18
C VAL A 208 -8.31 -0.20 25.07
N ASN A 209 -8.48 -1.49 25.40
CA ASN A 209 -8.37 -2.62 24.47
C ASN A 209 -9.35 -2.53 23.28
N TRP A 210 -8.98 -3.12 22.13
CA TRP A 210 -9.89 -3.34 20.99
C TRP A 210 -10.94 -4.38 21.34
N SER A 211 -12.15 -3.90 21.59
CA SER A 211 -13.27 -4.71 22.04
C SER A 211 -14.56 -4.28 21.34
N VAL A 212 -15.36 -5.26 20.93
CA VAL A 212 -16.72 -4.99 20.41
C VAL A 212 -17.68 -4.54 21.52
N ASP A 213 -17.30 -4.71 22.79
CA ASP A 213 -18.07 -4.20 23.92
C ASP A 213 -17.85 -2.69 24.14
N ASN A 214 -16.86 -2.08 23.48
CA ASN A 214 -16.73 -0.64 23.43
C ASN A 214 -17.77 -0.06 22.44
N PRO A 215 -18.74 0.75 22.90
CA PRO A 215 -19.80 1.28 22.04
C PRO A 215 -19.25 2.11 20.88
N LYS A 216 -18.16 2.87 21.08
CA LYS A 216 -17.58 3.68 19.99
C LYS A 216 -17.03 2.82 18.84
N ILE A 217 -16.45 1.66 19.17
CA ILE A 217 -15.93 0.73 18.17
C ILE A 217 -17.11 0.05 17.47
N TRP A 218 -18.09 -0.43 18.25
CA TRP A 218 -19.25 -1.13 17.71
C TRP A 218 -20.16 -0.25 16.85
N ASP A 219 -20.40 1.01 17.24
CA ASP A 219 -21.20 1.98 16.49
C ASP A 219 -20.67 2.22 15.08
N VAL A 220 -19.33 2.13 14.92
CA VAL A 220 -18.66 2.25 13.62
C VAL A 220 -18.65 0.90 12.89
N LEU A 221 -18.18 -0.16 13.54
CA LEU A 221 -18.01 -1.48 12.91
C LEU A 221 -19.35 -2.06 12.43
N SER A 222 -20.42 -1.90 13.23
CA SER A 222 -21.76 -2.42 12.92
C SER A 222 -22.32 -1.94 11.58
N ILE A 223 -21.93 -0.75 11.10
CA ILE A 223 -22.33 -0.24 9.78
C ILE A 223 -21.71 -1.07 8.66
N SER A 224 -20.42 -1.42 8.80
CA SER A 224 -19.73 -2.27 7.82
C SER A 224 -20.26 -3.70 7.86
N ILE A 225 -20.63 -4.22 9.04
CA ILE A 225 -21.28 -5.52 9.19
C ILE A 225 -22.67 -5.51 8.54
N GLU A 226 -23.47 -4.47 8.76
CA GLU A 226 -24.79 -4.30 8.13
C GLU A 226 -24.68 -4.25 6.60
N LEU A 227 -23.67 -3.55 6.07
CA LEU A 227 -23.40 -3.53 4.63
C LEU A 227 -23.06 -4.92 4.09
N LEU A 228 -22.18 -5.65 4.78
CA LEU A 228 -21.82 -7.03 4.43
C LEU A 228 -23.02 -7.97 4.47
N ASP A 229 -23.86 -7.88 5.50
CA ASP A 229 -25.08 -8.68 5.63
C ASP A 229 -26.04 -8.45 4.46
N ARG A 230 -26.24 -7.19 4.06
CA ARG A 230 -27.04 -6.82 2.88
C ARG A 230 -26.45 -7.34 1.58
N ILE A 231 -25.12 -7.26 1.41
CA ILE A 231 -24.39 -7.85 0.28
C ILE A 231 -24.67 -9.35 0.21
N LEU A 232 -24.46 -10.10 1.29
CA LEU A 232 -24.68 -11.54 1.33
C LEU A 232 -26.14 -11.92 1.03
N LYS A 233 -27.10 -11.19 1.61
CA LYS A 233 -28.53 -11.40 1.32
C LYS A 233 -28.89 -11.13 -0.14
N ALA A 234 -28.32 -10.09 -0.75
CA ALA A 234 -28.49 -9.84 -2.18
C ALA A 234 -27.90 -10.97 -3.03
N LEU A 235 -26.70 -11.46 -2.70
CA LEU A 235 -26.09 -12.59 -3.42
C LEU A 235 -26.95 -13.86 -3.33
N VAL A 236 -27.58 -14.11 -2.18
CA VAL A 236 -28.53 -15.21 -1.98
C VAL A 236 -29.80 -15.00 -2.80
N ALA A 237 -30.44 -13.82 -2.68
CA ALA A 237 -31.69 -13.50 -3.37
C ALA A 237 -31.54 -13.56 -4.90
N ASP A 238 -30.44 -13.04 -5.41
CA ASP A 238 -30.16 -12.97 -6.85
C ASP A 238 -29.64 -14.30 -7.41
N LYS A 239 -29.37 -15.28 -6.54
CA LYS A 239 -28.67 -16.53 -6.84
C LYS A 239 -27.36 -16.28 -7.59
N HIS A 240 -26.54 -15.39 -7.02
CA HIS A 240 -25.33 -14.91 -7.67
C HIS A 240 -24.35 -16.06 -7.95
N VAL A 241 -23.76 -16.08 -9.15
CA VAL A 241 -22.94 -17.20 -9.66
C VAL A 241 -21.76 -17.51 -8.73
N TRP A 242 -21.12 -16.48 -8.17
CA TRP A 242 -20.04 -16.69 -7.22
C TRP A 242 -20.48 -17.47 -5.98
N LEU A 243 -21.57 -17.03 -5.33
CA LEU A 243 -22.05 -17.67 -4.13
C LEU A 243 -22.55 -19.10 -4.43
N GLN A 244 -23.11 -19.33 -5.63
CA GLN A 244 -23.40 -20.68 -6.12
C GLN A 244 -22.14 -21.55 -6.19
N THR A 245 -21.08 -20.99 -6.76
CA THR A 245 -19.81 -21.68 -7.02
C THR A 245 -19.14 -22.07 -5.72
N ILE A 246 -19.04 -21.17 -4.75
CA ILE A 246 -18.40 -21.46 -3.48
C ILE A 246 -19.21 -22.45 -2.63
N LEU A 247 -20.54 -22.36 -2.63
CA LEU A 247 -21.40 -23.27 -1.84
C LEU A 247 -21.57 -24.65 -2.48
N TYR A 248 -21.63 -24.72 -3.82
CA TYR A 248 -22.12 -25.90 -4.54
C TYR A 248 -21.35 -26.27 -5.82
N GLY A 249 -20.38 -25.48 -6.26
CA GLY A 249 -19.61 -25.76 -7.47
C GLY A 249 -18.89 -27.12 -7.41
N LEU A 250 -18.40 -27.66 -8.52
CA LEU A 250 -17.68 -28.93 -8.48
C LEU A 250 -16.23 -28.71 -8.03
N LEU A 251 -15.82 -29.27 -6.88
CA LEU A 251 -14.42 -29.30 -6.45
C LEU A 251 -13.76 -30.59 -6.94
N ALA A 252 -12.69 -30.49 -7.73
CA ALA A 252 -11.98 -31.64 -8.28
C ALA A 252 -10.47 -31.38 -8.38
N ARG A 253 -9.69 -32.45 -8.59
CA ARG A 253 -8.28 -32.28 -8.98
C ARG A 253 -8.21 -31.75 -10.41
N TRP A 254 -7.18 -30.96 -10.69
CA TRP A 254 -6.96 -30.37 -12.02
C TRP A 254 -6.89 -31.43 -13.13
N ASP A 255 -6.10 -32.49 -12.89
CA ASP A 255 -5.85 -33.60 -13.81
C ASP A 255 -7.07 -34.51 -14.06
N GLN A 256 -8.07 -34.48 -13.19
CA GLN A 256 -9.34 -35.19 -13.39
C GLN A 256 -10.26 -34.46 -14.37
N ILE A 257 -10.07 -33.15 -14.50
CA ILE A 257 -10.94 -32.30 -15.30
C ILE A 257 -10.27 -31.96 -16.63
N THR A 258 -9.03 -31.51 -16.69
CA THR A 258 -8.42 -31.09 -17.96
C THR A 258 -7.22 -31.97 -18.34
N PRO A 259 -6.97 -32.21 -19.64
CA PRO A 259 -5.72 -32.80 -20.10
C PRO A 259 -4.52 -31.83 -19.98
N ASP A 260 -4.77 -30.53 -19.77
CA ASP A 260 -3.71 -29.54 -19.60
C ASP A 260 -2.91 -29.84 -18.33
N PRO A 261 -1.57 -29.69 -18.37
CA PRO A 261 -0.74 -29.94 -17.21
C PRO A 261 -1.15 -29.01 -16.06
N PRO A 262 -1.22 -29.53 -14.82
CA PRO A 262 -1.55 -28.70 -13.68
C PRO A 262 -0.43 -27.70 -13.38
N PRO A 263 -0.74 -26.52 -12.79
CA PRO A 263 0.26 -25.57 -12.31
C PRO A 263 1.23 -26.20 -11.31
N ASP A 264 0.72 -27.12 -10.48
CA ASP A 264 1.46 -27.85 -9.46
C ASP A 264 0.82 -29.24 -9.20
N PRO A 265 1.53 -30.21 -8.59
CA PRO A 265 1.03 -31.58 -8.41
C PRO A 265 -0.27 -31.70 -7.58
N ASP A 266 -0.55 -30.72 -6.72
CA ASP A 266 -1.70 -30.71 -5.81
C ASP A 266 -2.78 -29.72 -6.29
N ALA A 267 -2.71 -29.27 -7.54
CA ALA A 267 -3.66 -28.33 -8.13
C ALA A 267 -5.09 -28.89 -8.06
N SER A 268 -5.97 -28.10 -7.44
CA SER A 268 -7.40 -28.36 -7.39
C SER A 268 -8.15 -27.22 -8.06
N VAL A 269 -9.28 -27.53 -8.68
CA VAL A 269 -10.15 -26.56 -9.34
C VAL A 269 -11.54 -26.60 -8.74
N LEU A 270 -12.11 -25.43 -8.51
CA LEU A 270 -13.51 -25.23 -8.18
C LEU A 270 -14.23 -24.69 -9.41
N LEU A 271 -15.13 -25.50 -9.96
CA LEU A 271 -15.86 -25.18 -11.18
C LEU A 271 -17.23 -24.59 -10.85
N SER A 272 -17.53 -23.45 -11.45
CA SER A 272 -18.85 -22.86 -11.47
C SER A 272 -19.82 -23.68 -12.32
N HIS A 273 -21.11 -23.58 -12.02
CA HIS A 273 -22.16 -24.22 -12.83
C HIS A 273 -22.11 -23.78 -14.30
N PRO A 274 -22.01 -22.47 -14.65
CA PRO A 274 -21.92 -22.05 -16.04
C PRO A 274 -20.74 -22.68 -16.79
N PHE A 275 -19.56 -22.71 -16.17
CA PHE A 275 -18.35 -23.27 -16.79
C PHE A 275 -18.50 -24.78 -17.02
N TYR A 276 -18.87 -25.52 -15.99
CA TYR A 276 -18.95 -26.98 -16.08
C TYR A 276 -20.11 -27.46 -16.97
N SER A 277 -21.25 -26.76 -16.95
CA SER A 277 -22.38 -27.07 -17.83
C SER A 277 -22.05 -26.85 -19.31
N GLN A 278 -21.21 -25.86 -19.65
CA GLN A 278 -20.72 -25.67 -21.02
C GLN A 278 -19.89 -26.87 -21.46
N ARG A 279 -19.03 -27.38 -20.57
CA ARG A 279 -18.22 -28.56 -20.83
C ARG A 279 -19.05 -29.82 -21.03
N CYS A 280 -19.99 -30.11 -20.12
CA CYS A 280 -20.87 -31.27 -20.24
C CYS A 280 -21.66 -31.25 -21.55
N ARG A 281 -22.13 -30.06 -21.98
CA ARG A 281 -22.77 -29.87 -23.29
C ARG A 281 -21.82 -30.16 -24.44
N GLY A 282 -20.57 -29.71 -24.38
CA GLY A 282 -19.54 -30.03 -25.38
C GLY A 282 -19.25 -31.53 -25.50
N GLU A 283 -19.36 -32.27 -24.41
CA GLU A 283 -19.20 -33.73 -24.38
C GLU A 283 -20.51 -34.52 -24.63
N ASN A 284 -21.63 -33.83 -24.84
CA ASN A 284 -22.97 -34.42 -24.95
C ASN A 284 -23.33 -35.34 -23.76
N LYS A 285 -23.02 -34.91 -22.53
CA LYS A 285 -23.30 -35.63 -21.29
C LYS A 285 -24.21 -34.81 -20.37
N PRO A 286 -25.04 -35.44 -19.53
CA PRO A 286 -25.76 -34.73 -18.48
C PRO A 286 -24.76 -34.11 -17.50
N CYS A 287 -25.08 -32.92 -16.97
CA CYS A 287 -24.22 -32.23 -16.02
C CYS A 287 -24.61 -32.62 -14.58
N PRO A 288 -23.72 -33.30 -13.82
CA PRO A 288 -24.02 -33.79 -12.47
C PRO A 288 -24.51 -32.74 -11.48
N ILE A 289 -24.17 -31.46 -11.69
CA ILE A 289 -24.48 -30.37 -10.76
C ILE A 289 -25.71 -29.53 -11.18
N ASP A 290 -26.45 -29.92 -12.22
CA ASP A 290 -27.65 -29.19 -12.66
C ASP A 290 -28.77 -29.15 -11.62
N PHE A 291 -28.78 -30.07 -10.65
CA PHE A 291 -29.77 -30.09 -9.56
C PHE A 291 -29.76 -28.80 -8.72
N ILE A 292 -28.63 -28.09 -8.65
CA ILE A 292 -28.47 -26.85 -7.87
C ILE A 292 -29.39 -25.74 -8.41
N LEU A 293 -29.76 -25.78 -9.69
CA LEU A 293 -30.67 -24.81 -10.30
C LEU A 293 -32.07 -24.81 -9.65
N ASN A 294 -32.44 -25.93 -9.02
CA ASN A 294 -33.72 -26.09 -8.32
C ASN A 294 -33.68 -25.56 -6.88
N PHE A 295 -32.50 -25.22 -6.33
CA PHE A 295 -32.39 -24.71 -4.97
C PHE A 295 -32.95 -23.30 -4.84
N THR A 296 -33.68 -23.06 -3.75
CA THR A 296 -34.28 -21.77 -3.42
C THR A 296 -33.30 -20.90 -2.62
N PRO A 297 -33.54 -19.57 -2.51
CA PRO A 297 -32.74 -18.70 -1.63
C PRO A 297 -32.65 -19.21 -0.18
N GLU A 298 -33.68 -19.90 0.31
CA GLU A 298 -33.68 -20.52 1.64
C GLU A 298 -32.63 -21.65 1.72
N ASN A 299 -32.55 -22.52 0.72
CA ASN A 299 -31.52 -23.57 0.70
C ASN A 299 -30.10 -22.97 0.72
N TRP A 300 -29.89 -21.86 0.00
CA TRP A 300 -28.60 -21.14 -0.01
C TRP A 300 -28.29 -20.53 1.36
N THR A 301 -29.30 -19.93 1.98
CA THR A 301 -29.19 -19.37 3.34
C THR A 301 -28.83 -20.45 4.35
N GLU A 302 -29.54 -21.58 4.34
CA GLU A 302 -29.28 -22.72 5.23
C GLU A 302 -27.86 -23.26 5.04
N ARG A 303 -27.43 -23.45 3.79
CA ARG A 303 -26.08 -23.92 3.48
C ARG A 303 -25.00 -22.95 3.94
N LEU A 304 -25.18 -21.66 3.68
CA LEU A 304 -24.25 -20.61 4.10
C LEU A 304 -24.13 -20.56 5.63
N ILE A 305 -25.26 -20.57 6.35
CA ILE A 305 -25.28 -20.60 7.81
C ILE A 305 -24.61 -21.86 8.34
N HIS A 306 -24.89 -23.02 7.75
CA HIS A 306 -24.28 -24.30 8.13
C HIS A 306 -22.75 -24.25 8.04
N LEU A 307 -22.21 -23.87 6.88
CA LEU A 307 -20.76 -23.80 6.68
C LEU A 307 -20.10 -22.79 7.61
N MET A 308 -20.77 -21.68 7.91
CA MET A 308 -20.25 -20.59 8.74
C MET A 308 -20.66 -20.70 10.22
N THR A 309 -21.23 -21.83 10.67
CA THR A 309 -21.80 -21.98 12.02
C THR A 309 -20.76 -21.73 13.13
N ASN A 310 -19.50 -22.05 12.85
CA ASN A 310 -18.38 -21.90 13.78
C ASN A 310 -17.49 -20.69 13.48
N GLN A 311 -17.88 -19.84 12.53
CA GLN A 311 -17.11 -18.65 12.19
C GLN A 311 -17.04 -17.69 13.39
N THR A 312 -15.84 -17.18 13.64
CA THR A 312 -15.57 -16.16 14.65
C THR A 312 -14.74 -15.03 14.09
N TRP A 313 -14.83 -13.87 14.74
CA TRP A 313 -14.21 -12.62 14.32
C TRP A 313 -13.30 -12.07 15.41
N GLY A 314 -12.31 -11.27 15.04
CA GLY A 314 -11.49 -10.53 15.99
C GLY A 314 -10.80 -9.34 15.33
N PHE A 315 -9.99 -8.63 16.12
CA PHE A 315 -9.19 -7.53 15.62
C PHE A 315 -7.71 -7.92 15.52
N THR A 316 -7.01 -7.32 14.55
CA THR A 316 -5.56 -7.30 14.49
C THR A 316 -5.06 -5.87 14.34
N SER A 317 -3.83 -5.61 14.78
CA SER A 317 -3.16 -4.31 14.71
C SER A 317 -1.87 -4.39 13.88
N GLY A 318 -1.83 -5.28 12.90
CA GLY A 318 -0.61 -5.64 12.18
C GLY A 318 -0.36 -7.13 12.20
N TYR A 319 -1.24 -7.90 11.55
CA TYR A 319 -0.87 -9.24 11.10
C TYR A 319 0.20 -9.05 10.04
N ASP A 320 1.44 -9.02 10.51
CA ASP A 320 2.61 -8.46 9.86
C ASP A 320 2.45 -6.93 9.63
N ASN A 321 3.42 -6.12 10.08
CA ASN A 321 3.39 -4.63 10.04
C ASN A 321 3.41 -4.03 8.63
N SER A 322 3.00 -4.81 7.64
CA SER A 322 3.94 -5.09 6.62
C SER A 322 3.28 -5.60 5.35
N THR A 323 2.65 -6.76 5.37
CA THR A 323 1.75 -7.14 4.30
C THR A 323 0.57 -6.18 4.40
N SER A 324 0.15 -5.67 3.27
CA SER A 324 -0.94 -4.70 3.11
C SER A 324 -2.32 -5.32 3.33
N VAL A 325 -2.38 -6.21 4.30
CA VAL A 325 -3.48 -7.10 4.60
C VAL A 325 -4.42 -6.40 5.57
N TRP A 326 -5.68 -6.26 5.15
CA TRP A 326 -6.75 -5.57 5.89
C TRP A 326 -7.59 -6.54 6.71
N GLY A 327 -7.51 -7.82 6.39
CA GLY A 327 -8.11 -8.90 7.13
C GLY A 327 -7.31 -10.18 6.89
N VAL A 328 -7.42 -11.15 7.77
CA VAL A 328 -6.77 -12.45 7.57
C VAL A 328 -7.62 -13.57 8.16
N THR A 329 -7.68 -14.68 7.44
CA THR A 329 -8.32 -15.91 7.88
C THR A 329 -7.28 -16.85 8.45
N ILE A 330 -7.41 -17.18 9.74
CA ILE A 330 -6.48 -18.08 10.41
C ILE A 330 -6.99 -19.51 10.34
N HIS A 331 -6.59 -20.23 9.29
CA HIS A 331 -7.05 -21.59 9.03
C HIS A 331 -6.86 -22.55 10.22
N ARG A 332 -5.75 -22.43 10.96
CA ARG A 332 -5.44 -23.29 12.12
C ARG A 332 -6.36 -23.06 13.33
N HIS A 333 -7.03 -21.92 13.40
CA HIS A 333 -7.89 -21.52 14.52
C HIS A 333 -9.35 -21.48 14.07
N ARG A 334 -9.80 -22.60 13.46
CA ARG A 334 -11.18 -22.75 12.96
C ARG A 334 -11.58 -21.62 12.00
N GLY A 335 -10.67 -21.20 11.14
CA GLY A 335 -10.92 -20.13 10.16
C GLY A 335 -11.28 -18.78 10.80
N MET A 336 -10.82 -18.47 12.03
CA MET A 336 -11.07 -17.17 12.65
C MET A 336 -10.63 -16.04 11.71
N ILE A 337 -11.53 -15.08 11.46
CA ILE A 337 -11.26 -13.91 10.64
C ILE A 337 -10.83 -12.77 11.55
N LEU A 338 -9.66 -12.19 11.30
CA LEU A 338 -9.19 -10.97 11.98
C LEU A 338 -9.30 -9.80 11.02
N ILE A 339 -9.84 -8.68 11.50
CA ILE A 339 -9.91 -7.42 10.74
C ILE A 339 -8.89 -6.43 11.30
N ASP A 340 -8.16 -5.77 10.41
CA ASP A 340 -7.22 -4.72 10.79
C ASP A 340 -7.96 -3.50 11.35
N ASN A 341 -7.44 -2.99 12.46
CA ASN A 341 -8.09 -1.91 13.17
C ASN A 341 -7.71 -0.50 12.67
N GLY A 342 -6.79 -0.36 11.71
CA GLY A 342 -6.37 0.93 11.14
C GLY A 342 -7.55 1.73 10.57
N SER A 343 -8.34 1.10 9.69
CA SER A 343 -9.55 1.70 9.10
C SER A 343 -10.52 2.22 10.16
N LEU A 344 -10.75 1.40 11.19
CA LEU A 344 -11.66 1.74 12.29
C LEU A 344 -11.10 2.90 13.11
N ARG A 345 -9.80 2.93 13.41
CA ARG A 345 -9.14 4.07 14.08
C ARG A 345 -9.39 5.36 13.33
N ARG A 346 -9.27 5.33 12.00
CA ARG A 346 -9.46 6.52 11.17
C ARG A 346 -10.90 7.01 11.21
N ILE A 347 -11.88 6.12 11.03
CA ILE A 347 -13.30 6.49 11.13
C ILE A 347 -13.65 7.04 12.53
N ILE A 348 -13.11 6.43 13.60
CA ILE A 348 -13.35 6.84 15.00
C ILE A 348 -12.65 8.16 15.35
N SER A 349 -11.55 8.50 14.67
CA SER A 349 -10.78 9.72 14.97
C SER A 349 -11.48 11.02 14.55
N ASP A 350 -12.57 10.94 13.78
CA ASP A 350 -13.29 12.07 13.17
C ASP A 350 -12.41 13.02 12.34
N LYS A 351 -11.21 12.57 11.92
CA LYS A 351 -10.31 13.32 11.04
C LYS A 351 -10.50 13.01 9.55
N VAL A 352 -11.50 12.21 9.21
CA VAL A 352 -11.77 11.79 7.84
C VAL A 352 -13.02 12.48 7.30
N THR A 353 -12.99 12.84 6.04
CA THR A 353 -14.12 13.49 5.36
C THR A 353 -15.28 12.51 5.18
N LEU A 354 -16.44 12.99 4.75
CA LEU A 354 -17.61 12.13 4.52
C LEU A 354 -17.37 11.11 3.41
N SER A 355 -16.71 11.49 2.31
CA SER A 355 -16.35 10.55 1.23
C SER A 355 -15.37 9.49 1.71
N GLU A 356 -14.38 9.88 2.50
CA GLU A 356 -13.39 8.96 3.08
C GLU A 356 -14.05 7.97 4.04
N ARG A 357 -14.97 8.45 4.89
CA ARG A 357 -15.77 7.61 5.77
C ARG A 357 -16.58 6.58 4.97
N CYS A 358 -17.17 6.98 3.84
CA CYS A 358 -17.86 6.06 2.95
C CYS A 358 -16.93 5.01 2.34
N PHE A 359 -15.74 5.42 1.87
CA PHE A 359 -14.74 4.49 1.34
C PHE A 359 -14.30 3.48 2.40
N LEU A 360 -13.95 3.93 3.60
CA LEU A 360 -13.46 3.06 4.68
C LEU A 360 -14.52 2.03 5.10
N HIS A 361 -15.79 2.43 5.26
CA HIS A 361 -16.86 1.48 5.58
C HIS A 361 -17.05 0.41 4.50
N TYR A 362 -17.06 0.84 3.23
CA TYR A 362 -17.17 -0.05 2.08
C TYR A 362 -16.00 -1.03 2.03
N ASN A 363 -14.77 -0.54 2.21
CA ASN A 363 -13.57 -1.34 2.16
C ASN A 363 -13.50 -2.39 3.29
N ILE A 364 -13.92 -2.03 4.51
CA ILE A 364 -14.06 -3.01 5.61
C ILE A 364 -15.04 -4.11 5.20
N ALA A 365 -16.19 -3.77 4.61
CA ALA A 365 -17.17 -4.77 4.18
C ALA A 365 -16.64 -5.67 3.05
N VAL A 366 -15.92 -5.12 2.06
CA VAL A 366 -15.26 -5.89 1.00
C VAL A 366 -14.20 -6.83 1.58
N THR A 367 -13.37 -6.32 2.49
CA THR A 367 -12.35 -7.13 3.20
C THR A 367 -13.01 -8.27 3.99
N MET A 368 -14.08 -8.01 4.71
CA MET A 368 -14.80 -9.07 5.41
C MET A 368 -15.39 -10.11 4.44
N MET A 369 -15.88 -9.69 3.26
CA MET A 369 -16.36 -10.61 2.23
C MET A 369 -15.22 -11.46 1.63
N HIS A 370 -14.06 -10.86 1.41
CA HIS A 370 -12.83 -11.52 0.99
C HIS A 370 -12.47 -12.66 1.96
N GLU A 371 -12.37 -12.34 3.26
CA GLU A 371 -12.02 -13.34 4.29
C GLU A 371 -13.11 -14.40 4.51
N ILE A 372 -14.38 -14.04 4.32
CA ILE A 372 -15.48 -15.03 4.30
C ILE A 372 -15.27 -16.04 3.18
N ALA A 373 -14.74 -15.66 2.03
CA ALA A 373 -14.50 -16.58 0.93
C ALA A 373 -13.46 -17.64 1.30
N HIS A 374 -12.35 -17.23 1.91
CA HIS A 374 -11.32 -18.11 2.49
C HIS A 374 -11.89 -19.09 3.51
N SER A 375 -12.68 -18.57 4.44
CA SER A 375 -13.33 -19.38 5.47
C SER A 375 -14.33 -20.37 4.88
N LEU A 376 -15.15 -19.93 3.93
CA LEU A 376 -16.16 -20.78 3.27
C LEU A 376 -15.54 -21.95 2.54
N ILE A 377 -14.47 -21.73 1.76
CA ILE A 377 -13.84 -22.83 1.03
C ILE A 377 -13.20 -23.83 2.00
N GLN A 378 -12.57 -23.35 3.07
CA GLN A 378 -12.00 -24.19 4.10
C GLN A 378 -13.08 -25.06 4.77
N TYR A 379 -14.16 -24.45 5.24
CA TYR A 379 -15.25 -25.18 5.90
C TYR A 379 -15.92 -26.16 4.95
N ARG A 380 -16.05 -25.80 3.68
CA ARG A 380 -16.60 -26.69 2.65
C ARG A 380 -15.69 -27.90 2.40
N GLN A 381 -14.38 -27.72 2.34
CA GLN A 381 -13.44 -28.83 2.17
C GLN A 381 -13.48 -29.82 3.34
N MET A 382 -13.85 -29.34 4.53
CA MET A 382 -14.01 -30.15 5.76
C MET A 382 -15.42 -30.70 5.98
N ASP A 383 -16.40 -30.27 5.18
CA ASP A 383 -17.80 -30.59 5.42
C ASP A 383 -18.14 -32.02 4.95
N THR A 384 -18.33 -32.91 5.92
CA THR A 384 -18.76 -34.30 5.69
C THR A 384 -20.28 -34.48 5.75
N SER A 385 -21.05 -33.39 5.95
CA SER A 385 -22.51 -33.47 6.10
C SER A 385 -23.29 -33.34 4.79
N TRP A 386 -22.60 -33.31 3.64
CA TRP A 386 -23.25 -33.26 2.34
C TRP A 386 -24.22 -34.45 2.17
N PRO A 387 -25.49 -34.22 1.77
CA PRO A 387 -26.48 -35.29 1.74
C PRO A 387 -26.10 -36.41 0.76
N GLU A 388 -26.08 -37.66 1.22
CA GLU A 388 -25.74 -38.84 0.39
C GLU A 388 -26.73 -39.07 -0.76
N ASN A 389 -27.95 -38.55 -0.65
CA ASN A 389 -28.98 -38.65 -1.68
C ASN A 389 -28.83 -37.61 -2.80
N LEU A 390 -27.86 -36.71 -2.71
CA LEU A 390 -27.53 -35.74 -3.76
C LEU A 390 -26.22 -36.15 -4.47
N PRO A 391 -26.05 -35.78 -5.74
CA PRO A 391 -24.77 -35.97 -6.42
C PRO A 391 -23.63 -35.29 -5.64
N SER A 392 -22.46 -35.93 -5.61
CA SER A 392 -21.30 -35.34 -4.95
C SER A 392 -20.85 -34.07 -5.67
N ILE A 393 -20.62 -33.01 -4.89
CA ILE A 393 -20.02 -31.75 -5.33
C ILE A 393 -18.50 -31.68 -5.06
N SER A 394 -17.91 -32.79 -4.61
CA SER A 394 -16.46 -32.93 -4.40
C SER A 394 -15.98 -34.29 -4.91
N TRP A 395 -15.00 -34.27 -5.81
CA TRP A 395 -14.29 -35.47 -6.28
C TRP A 395 -12.93 -35.62 -5.62
N MET A 396 -12.62 -34.75 -4.66
CA MET A 396 -11.42 -34.84 -3.84
C MET A 396 -11.57 -36.00 -2.85
N THR A 397 -10.59 -36.90 -2.84
CA THR A 397 -10.54 -38.02 -1.89
C THR A 397 -9.78 -37.67 -0.60
N GLN A 398 -9.07 -36.55 -0.60
CA GLN A 398 -8.29 -36.05 0.53
C GLN A 398 -8.66 -34.60 0.81
N ILE A 399 -8.70 -34.26 2.10
CA ILE A 399 -8.83 -32.87 2.54
C ILE A 399 -7.53 -32.16 2.19
N THR A 400 -7.62 -31.13 1.36
CA THR A 400 -6.54 -30.18 1.12
C THR A 400 -6.85 -28.90 1.89
N TYR A 401 -5.80 -28.27 2.42
CA TYR A 401 -5.89 -26.93 3.01
C TYR A 401 -5.56 -25.84 1.98
N MET A 402 -5.21 -26.25 0.76
CA MET A 402 -4.89 -25.33 -0.33
C MET A 402 -6.17 -24.85 -1.00
N GLU A 403 -6.16 -23.58 -1.37
CA GLU A 403 -7.26 -22.99 -2.10
C GLU A 403 -7.28 -23.49 -3.54
N PRO A 404 -8.46 -23.82 -4.09
CA PRO A 404 -8.58 -24.22 -5.48
C PRO A 404 -8.56 -23.02 -6.42
N PHE A 405 -8.09 -23.24 -7.64
CA PHE A 405 -8.32 -22.31 -8.75
C PHE A 405 -9.81 -22.27 -9.08
N VAL A 406 -10.39 -21.11 -9.35
CA VAL A 406 -11.80 -21.02 -9.77
C VAL A 406 -11.87 -20.99 -11.28
N ASP A 407 -12.59 -21.92 -11.90
CA ASP A 407 -12.76 -21.99 -13.36
C ASP A 407 -11.44 -21.92 -14.17
N PHE A 408 -10.35 -22.47 -13.62
CA PHE A 408 -9.00 -22.41 -14.19
C PHE A 408 -8.41 -20.99 -14.31
N ASP A 409 -8.81 -20.07 -13.42
CA ASP A 409 -8.18 -18.76 -13.27
C ASP A 409 -6.64 -18.86 -13.11
N GLY A 410 -5.95 -17.73 -13.34
CA GLY A 410 -4.49 -17.70 -13.28
C GLY A 410 -3.90 -17.86 -11.88
N ALA A 411 -4.65 -17.65 -10.80
CA ALA A 411 -4.13 -17.81 -9.44
C ALA A 411 -5.19 -18.41 -8.49
N SER A 412 -4.72 -19.12 -7.46
CA SER A 412 -5.55 -19.69 -6.40
C SER A 412 -5.52 -18.80 -5.16
N GLU A 413 -6.44 -17.83 -5.14
CA GLU A 413 -6.73 -16.97 -4.00
C GLU A 413 -8.25 -16.70 -4.01
N MET A 414 -8.96 -17.28 -3.05
CA MET A 414 -10.43 -17.36 -3.04
C MET A 414 -11.08 -16.01 -2.72
N GLY A 415 -10.41 -15.17 -1.93
CA GLY A 415 -10.85 -13.82 -1.58
C GLY A 415 -10.85 -12.89 -2.79
N PHE A 416 -9.76 -12.80 -3.53
CA PHE A 416 -9.68 -12.01 -4.76
C PHE A 416 -10.54 -12.57 -5.88
N ALA A 417 -10.66 -13.90 -5.97
CA ALA A 417 -11.63 -14.53 -6.87
C ALA A 417 -13.08 -14.11 -6.52
N ALA A 418 -13.40 -13.96 -5.23
CA ALA A 418 -14.69 -13.44 -4.77
C ALA A 418 -14.87 -11.99 -5.17
N GLU A 419 -13.89 -11.14 -4.90
CA GLU A 419 -13.94 -9.73 -5.24
C GLU A 419 -14.15 -9.50 -6.74
N GLN A 420 -13.39 -10.22 -7.57
CA GLN A 420 -13.50 -10.17 -9.02
C GLN A 420 -14.91 -10.50 -9.51
N ARG A 421 -15.55 -11.51 -8.92
CA ARG A 421 -16.86 -12.00 -9.39
C ARG A 421 -18.02 -11.25 -8.77
N ILE A 422 -17.92 -10.83 -7.51
CA ILE A 422 -18.98 -10.10 -6.79
C ILE A 422 -18.98 -8.62 -7.15
N PHE A 423 -17.80 -8.00 -7.19
CA PHE A 423 -17.64 -6.55 -7.31
C PHE A 423 -17.01 -6.13 -8.66
N GLY A 424 -16.57 -7.09 -9.47
CA GLY A 424 -16.07 -6.85 -10.82
C GLY A 424 -14.57 -6.56 -10.92
N GLY A 425 -13.81 -6.75 -9.84
CA GLY A 425 -12.35 -6.69 -9.82
C GLY A 425 -11.79 -6.85 -8.41
N GLU A 426 -10.48 -6.93 -8.29
CA GLU A 426 -9.73 -6.88 -7.02
C GLU A 426 -9.68 -5.45 -6.49
N PHE A 427 -9.95 -5.28 -5.21
CA PHE A 427 -10.12 -3.99 -4.54
C PHE A 427 -8.87 -3.61 -3.77
N PHE A 428 -8.40 -2.40 -4.04
CA PHE A 428 -7.23 -1.88 -3.37
C PHE A 428 -7.43 -0.42 -2.95
N ILE A 429 -6.79 -0.09 -1.84
CA ILE A 429 -6.63 1.28 -1.35
C ILE A 429 -5.14 1.59 -1.50
N GLY A 430 -4.74 1.91 -2.73
CA GLY A 430 -3.38 2.34 -3.04
C GLY A 430 -2.28 1.36 -2.63
N THR A 431 -2.49 0.05 -2.69
CA THR A 431 -1.51 -0.89 -2.13
C THR A 431 -0.25 -1.06 -3.00
N PHE A 432 0.91 -1.25 -2.35
CA PHE A 432 2.21 -1.42 -3.02
C PHE A 432 2.24 -2.63 -3.96
N VAL A 433 2.89 -2.45 -5.12
CA VAL A 433 3.22 -3.51 -6.08
C VAL A 433 4.19 -4.50 -5.42
N SER A 434 3.82 -5.78 -5.38
CA SER A 434 4.75 -6.87 -5.01
C SER A 434 5.97 -6.85 -5.94
N ILE A 435 7.17 -6.94 -5.37
CA ILE A 435 8.40 -6.91 -6.16
C ILE A 435 8.54 -8.25 -6.85
N GLY A 436 8.59 -8.27 -8.19
CA GLY A 436 9.26 -9.35 -8.92
C GLY A 436 10.70 -9.50 -8.41
N SER A 437 11.01 -10.62 -7.80
CA SER A 437 12.32 -11.04 -7.33
C SER A 437 12.99 -11.84 -8.45
N GLY A 438 13.63 -11.10 -9.36
CA GLY A 438 14.31 -11.69 -10.52
C GLY A 438 15.25 -12.84 -10.16
N THR A 439 14.94 -14.02 -10.71
CA THR A 439 15.83 -15.18 -10.75
C THR A 439 16.81 -15.05 -11.91
N LEU A 440 18.07 -14.76 -11.59
CA LEU A 440 19.21 -15.32 -12.32
C LEU A 440 20.19 -15.93 -11.30
N LEU A 441 20.19 -17.27 -11.31
CA LEU A 441 21.05 -18.25 -10.63
C LEU A 441 20.70 -18.67 -9.19
N GLY A 442 20.57 -20.00 -9.07
CA GLY A 442 20.08 -20.71 -7.91
C GLY A 442 21.02 -20.69 -6.71
N GLY A 443 20.41 -20.47 -5.54
CA GLY A 443 21.05 -20.65 -4.25
C GLY A 443 20.69 -19.58 -3.23
N LEU A 444 19.39 -19.33 -3.01
CA LEU A 444 18.71 -18.81 -1.80
C LEU A 444 17.31 -18.33 -2.21
N THR A 445 16.29 -18.57 -1.37
CA THR A 445 14.87 -18.41 -1.74
C THR A 445 14.46 -16.95 -1.85
N THR A 446 14.12 -16.55 -3.07
CA THR A 446 13.80 -15.20 -3.56
C THR A 446 12.57 -14.55 -2.91
N GLN A 447 11.68 -15.35 -2.30
CA GLN A 447 10.42 -14.93 -1.62
C GLN A 447 10.61 -13.93 -0.45
N GLN A 448 11.78 -13.86 0.18
CA GLN A 448 12.00 -12.99 1.36
C GLN A 448 12.30 -11.52 1.01
N THR A 449 12.59 -11.24 -0.26
CA THR A 449 13.11 -9.94 -0.74
C THR A 449 12.00 -8.94 -1.10
N ALA A 450 10.85 -9.46 -1.52
CA ALA A 450 9.69 -8.68 -1.98
C ALA A 450 8.80 -8.21 -0.82
N LEU A 451 8.58 -9.11 0.16
CA LEU A 451 7.81 -8.84 1.37
C LEU A 451 8.30 -7.52 1.98
N LEU A 452 9.60 -7.36 2.26
CA LEU A 452 10.07 -6.24 3.11
C LEU A 452 9.96 -4.81 2.56
N LEU A 453 9.68 -4.63 1.25
CA LEU A 453 9.36 -3.32 0.64
C LEU A 453 7.87 -2.99 0.78
N ILE A 454 7.01 -4.00 0.57
CA ILE A 454 5.58 -3.95 0.91
C ILE A 454 5.46 -3.63 2.40
N LEU A 455 6.37 -4.23 3.20
CA LEU A 455 6.37 -4.28 4.66
C LEU A 455 6.48 -2.95 5.43
N TRP A 456 6.77 -1.83 4.78
CA TRP A 456 6.89 -0.55 5.47
C TRP A 456 6.16 0.58 4.75
N LEU A 457 6.07 0.52 3.42
CA LEU A 457 5.21 1.43 2.65
C LEU A 457 3.72 1.16 2.90
N ALA A 458 3.35 -0.10 3.19
CA ALA A 458 2.02 -0.40 3.71
C ALA A 458 1.79 0.19 5.11
N ARG A 459 2.83 0.40 5.93
CA ARG A 459 2.68 0.77 7.34
C ARG A 459 2.17 2.20 7.56
N THR A 460 2.45 3.12 6.64
CA THR A 460 2.14 4.55 6.78
C THR A 460 1.03 5.01 5.82
N CYS A 461 0.79 4.24 4.76
CA CYS A 461 -0.12 4.62 3.69
C CYS A 461 -1.38 3.76 3.57
N LYS A 462 -1.48 2.68 4.36
CA LYS A 462 -2.62 1.75 4.34
C LYS A 462 -3.92 2.52 4.27
N ASP A 463 -4.12 3.51 5.13
CA ASP A 463 -5.44 4.08 5.25
C ASP A 463 -5.68 5.42 4.54
N LEU A 464 -4.87 5.73 3.51
CA LEU A 464 -5.05 6.89 2.63
C LEU A 464 -6.20 6.65 1.62
N PRO A 465 -7.39 7.22 1.85
CA PRO A 465 -8.60 6.91 1.10
C PRO A 465 -8.71 7.73 -0.19
N LEU A 466 -7.65 7.77 -1.02
CA LEU A 466 -7.66 8.50 -2.31
C LEU A 466 -8.58 7.89 -3.39
N GLY A 467 -9.57 7.10 -2.97
CA GLY A 467 -10.51 6.38 -3.81
C GLY A 467 -10.08 4.93 -4.05
N PRO A 468 -10.94 3.95 -3.76
CA PRO A 468 -10.71 2.56 -4.13
C PRO A 468 -10.70 2.43 -5.66
N TYR A 469 -9.99 1.42 -6.13
CA TYR A 469 -10.04 1.01 -7.52
C TYR A 469 -10.28 -0.48 -7.60
N ARG A 470 -10.89 -0.90 -8.71
CA ARG A 470 -10.97 -2.30 -9.10
C ARG A 470 -9.92 -2.61 -10.17
N MET A 471 -9.16 -3.68 -9.99
CA MET A 471 -8.23 -4.23 -11.00
C MET A 471 -8.75 -5.58 -11.49
N GLY A 472 -8.40 -5.98 -12.71
CA GLY A 472 -8.67 -7.36 -13.15
C GLY A 472 -7.83 -8.37 -12.35
N TRP A 473 -8.46 -9.45 -11.90
CA TRP A 473 -7.82 -10.60 -11.26
C TRP A 473 -7.46 -11.70 -12.29
N PRO A 474 -6.30 -12.37 -12.15
CA PRO A 474 -5.25 -12.09 -11.16
C PRO A 474 -4.34 -10.94 -11.55
N GLU A 475 -3.81 -10.23 -10.54
CA GLU A 475 -2.81 -9.20 -10.74
C GLU A 475 -1.53 -9.85 -11.32
N PRO A 476 -1.06 -9.44 -12.50
CA PRO A 476 0.03 -10.15 -13.16
C PRO A 476 1.42 -9.92 -12.54
N PHE A 477 1.54 -9.04 -11.54
CA PHE A 477 2.80 -8.72 -10.84
C PHE A 477 2.87 -9.31 -9.44
N LYS A 478 1.79 -9.91 -8.94
CA LYS A 478 1.85 -10.51 -7.62
C LYS A 478 2.82 -11.68 -7.73
N GLU A 479 3.94 -11.63 -7.02
CA GLU A 479 4.64 -12.87 -6.68
C GLU A 479 3.84 -13.57 -5.60
N PRO A 480 3.77 -14.91 -5.58
CA PRO A 480 3.04 -15.61 -4.54
C PRO A 480 3.68 -15.26 -3.19
N GLU A 481 2.95 -14.46 -2.40
CA GLU A 481 3.44 -13.92 -1.12
C GLU A 481 3.54 -15.01 -0.05
N ASP A 482 2.75 -16.08 -0.20
CA ASP A 482 2.69 -17.23 0.68
C ASP A 482 2.77 -18.53 -0.15
N GLU A 483 3.23 -19.61 0.47
CA GLU A 483 3.18 -20.97 -0.09
C GLU A 483 1.73 -21.39 -0.46
N MET A 484 0.74 -20.71 0.12
CA MET A 484 -0.69 -20.96 -0.11
C MET A 484 -1.22 -20.40 -1.44
N GLU A 485 -0.64 -19.30 -1.96
CA GLU A 485 -1.03 -18.73 -3.25
C GLU A 485 -0.29 -19.44 -4.38
N ARG A 486 -1.04 -20.05 -5.31
CA ARG A 486 -0.47 -20.76 -6.45
C ARG A 486 -0.82 -20.02 -7.73
N MET A 487 0.12 -19.96 -8.66
CA MET A 487 -0.06 -19.30 -9.95
C MET A 487 0.08 -20.31 -11.08
N ASN A 488 -0.76 -20.14 -12.10
CA ASN A 488 -0.61 -20.80 -13.39
C ASN A 488 0.19 -19.87 -14.32
N PRO A 489 1.53 -20.03 -14.45
CA PRO A 489 2.36 -19.12 -15.24
C PRO A 489 1.99 -19.12 -16.74
N ASN A 490 1.28 -20.14 -17.21
CA ASN A 490 0.82 -20.23 -18.59
C ASN A 490 -0.51 -19.47 -18.84
N HIS A 491 -1.15 -18.94 -17.80
CA HIS A 491 -2.40 -18.21 -17.95
C HIS A 491 -2.18 -16.94 -18.81
N PRO A 492 -3.10 -16.60 -19.75
CA PRO A 492 -2.94 -15.46 -20.66
C PRO A 492 -2.67 -14.13 -19.95
N VAL A 493 -3.21 -13.93 -18.76
CA VAL A 493 -3.02 -12.68 -17.99
C VAL A 493 -1.56 -12.39 -17.63
N PHE A 494 -0.72 -13.42 -17.45
CA PHE A 494 0.70 -13.28 -17.12
C PHE A 494 1.60 -13.20 -18.36
N GLN A 495 1.02 -13.17 -19.56
CA GLN A 495 1.79 -13.04 -20.80
C GLN A 495 2.17 -11.58 -21.05
N VAL A 496 3.42 -11.35 -21.47
CA VAL A 496 3.90 -10.00 -21.83
C VAL A 496 2.99 -9.42 -22.92
N GLY A 497 2.53 -8.19 -22.72
CA GLY A 497 1.58 -7.51 -23.59
C GLY A 497 0.12 -7.66 -23.16
N SER A 498 -0.20 -8.49 -22.16
CA SER A 498 -1.56 -8.62 -21.64
C SER A 498 -2.04 -7.33 -20.98
N PRO A 499 -3.29 -6.91 -21.22
CA PRO A 499 -3.82 -5.67 -20.65
C PRO A 499 -4.19 -5.85 -19.17
N ILE A 500 -3.76 -4.89 -18.37
CA ILE A 500 -4.17 -4.68 -16.98
C ILE A 500 -5.18 -3.54 -16.99
N TYR A 501 -6.42 -3.87 -16.64
CA TYR A 501 -7.49 -2.89 -16.52
C TYR A 501 -7.58 -2.42 -15.08
N THR A 502 -7.67 -1.11 -14.89
CA THR A 502 -7.93 -0.49 -13.58
C THR A 502 -9.08 0.48 -13.73
N HIS A 503 -10.08 0.40 -12.86
CA HIS A 503 -11.21 1.33 -12.86
C HIS A 503 -11.35 2.01 -11.50
N ARG A 504 -11.52 3.33 -11.51
CA ARG A 504 -11.67 4.11 -10.27
C ARG A 504 -13.10 4.08 -9.77
N ILE A 505 -13.24 3.97 -8.46
CA ILE A 505 -14.53 3.91 -7.80
C ILE A 505 -14.77 5.25 -7.10
N PRO A 506 -15.72 6.07 -7.58
CA PRO A 506 -16.00 7.36 -6.97
C PRO A 506 -16.75 7.21 -5.65
N SER A 507 -16.69 8.25 -4.81
CA SER A 507 -17.45 8.31 -3.54
C SER A 507 -18.95 8.21 -3.78
N LEU A 508 -19.44 8.65 -4.94
CA LEU A 508 -20.82 8.45 -5.39
C LEU A 508 -21.25 6.98 -5.39
N HIS A 509 -20.36 6.07 -5.81
CA HIS A 509 -20.69 4.64 -5.86
C HIS A 509 -20.75 4.03 -4.45
N VAL A 510 -19.73 4.28 -3.62
CA VAL A 510 -19.71 3.70 -2.26
C VAL A 510 -20.77 4.31 -1.34
N SER A 511 -21.09 5.60 -1.49
CA SER A 511 -22.17 6.25 -0.74
C SER A 511 -23.53 5.71 -1.14
N LYS A 512 -23.76 5.40 -2.42
CA LYS A 512 -24.96 4.67 -2.89
C LYS A 512 -25.10 3.34 -2.16
N LEU A 513 -24.03 2.55 -2.03
CA LEU A 513 -24.10 1.26 -1.33
C LEU A 513 -24.32 1.41 0.18
N LEU A 514 -23.91 2.53 0.77
CA LEU A 514 -24.18 2.85 2.17
C LEU A 514 -25.56 3.48 2.39
N SER A 515 -26.35 3.72 1.34
CA SER A 515 -27.65 4.38 1.47
C SER A 515 -28.79 3.39 1.67
N ALA A 516 -29.77 3.76 2.51
CA ALA A 516 -30.98 2.96 2.67
C ALA A 516 -31.76 2.87 1.35
N GLN A 517 -31.79 3.95 0.56
CA GLN A 517 -32.51 4.01 -0.71
C GLN A 517 -32.08 2.89 -1.67
N PHE A 518 -30.77 2.65 -1.84
CA PHE A 518 -30.31 1.62 -2.76
C PHE A 518 -30.83 0.23 -2.37
N TRP A 519 -30.83 -0.11 -1.08
CA TRP A 519 -31.24 -1.43 -0.63
C TRP A 519 -32.76 -1.62 -0.59
N ASP A 520 -33.50 -0.56 -0.26
CA ASP A 520 -34.95 -0.61 -0.10
C ASP A 520 -35.70 -0.48 -1.44
N ASP A 521 -35.02 -0.01 -2.50
CA ASP A 521 -35.60 0.17 -3.83
C ASP A 521 -36.00 -1.16 -4.50
N GLN A 522 -37.30 -1.45 -4.53
CA GLN A 522 -37.85 -2.67 -5.14
C GLN A 522 -37.79 -2.69 -6.68
N THR A 523 -37.44 -1.57 -7.32
CA THR A 523 -37.34 -1.51 -8.80
C THR A 523 -36.07 -2.15 -9.33
N ILE A 524 -35.05 -2.28 -8.49
CA ILE A 524 -33.81 -2.99 -8.82
C ILE A 524 -34.03 -4.48 -8.58
N LEU A 525 -34.34 -5.20 -9.66
CA LEU A 525 -34.67 -6.63 -9.61
C LEU A 525 -33.55 -7.52 -9.08
N LYS A 526 -32.30 -7.20 -9.40
CA LYS A 526 -31.10 -7.91 -8.95
C LYS A 526 -30.05 -6.92 -8.49
N LYS A 527 -29.78 -6.89 -7.19
CA LYS A 527 -28.89 -5.91 -6.56
C LYS A 527 -27.43 -6.15 -6.87
N SER A 528 -27.03 -7.41 -7.05
CA SER A 528 -25.64 -7.84 -7.24
C SER A 528 -25.13 -7.72 -8.68
N ASP A 529 -26.01 -7.41 -9.64
CA ASP A 529 -25.63 -7.29 -11.06
C ASP A 529 -24.53 -6.24 -11.27
N ASN A 530 -23.55 -6.55 -12.12
CA ASN A 530 -22.45 -5.64 -12.53
C ASN A 530 -21.67 -5.04 -11.35
N GLY A 531 -21.39 -5.81 -10.30
CA GLY A 531 -20.69 -5.28 -9.13
C GLY A 531 -21.52 -4.26 -8.37
N PHE A 532 -22.77 -4.61 -8.07
CA PHE A 532 -23.75 -3.72 -7.44
C PHE A 532 -24.03 -2.45 -8.25
N HIS A 533 -24.25 -2.63 -9.56
CA HIS A 533 -24.47 -1.59 -10.56
C HIS A 533 -23.34 -0.56 -10.55
N PHE A 534 -22.11 -1.03 -10.44
CA PHE A 534 -20.94 -0.19 -10.69
C PHE A 534 -20.71 -0.07 -12.18
N ARG A 535 -20.71 1.17 -12.68
CA ARG A 535 -20.38 1.47 -14.06
C ARG A 535 -19.07 2.24 -14.13
N PRO A 536 -18.05 1.72 -14.80
CA PRO A 536 -16.78 2.43 -14.93
C PRO A 536 -16.94 3.69 -15.76
N LEU A 537 -16.58 4.83 -15.17
CA LEU A 537 -16.45 6.10 -15.89
C LEU A 537 -15.00 6.50 -16.11
N ILE A 538 -14.11 6.01 -15.25
CA ILE A 538 -12.72 6.40 -15.16
C ILE A 538 -11.87 5.14 -15.15
N THR A 539 -10.98 5.04 -16.12
CA THR A 539 -10.25 3.80 -16.42
C THR A 539 -8.79 4.07 -16.73
N ASN A 540 -8.00 3.03 -16.53
CA ASN A 540 -6.67 2.91 -17.07
C ASN A 540 -6.50 1.52 -17.70
N THR A 541 -5.75 1.47 -18.80
CA THR A 541 -5.30 0.21 -19.40
C THR A 541 -3.78 0.28 -19.53
N THR A 542 -3.07 -0.59 -18.83
CA THR A 542 -1.61 -0.69 -18.88
C THR A 542 -1.23 -2.06 -19.43
N LEU A 543 -0.20 -2.16 -20.26
CA LEU A 543 0.26 -3.46 -20.76
C LEU A 543 1.24 -4.08 -19.78
N PHE A 544 1.02 -5.34 -19.41
CA PHE A 544 1.95 -6.14 -18.64
C PHE A 544 3.28 -6.25 -19.39
N ARG A 545 4.39 -5.89 -18.74
CA ARG A 545 5.73 -5.88 -19.37
C ARG A 545 6.58 -7.10 -19.01
N GLY A 546 6.02 -8.05 -18.26
CA GLY A 546 6.75 -9.16 -17.67
C GLY A 546 6.98 -8.93 -16.18
N LEU A 547 7.28 -10.03 -15.49
CA LEU A 547 7.80 -9.98 -14.14
C LEU A 547 9.14 -9.20 -14.15
N ASP A 548 9.46 -8.53 -13.05
CA ASP A 548 10.71 -7.74 -12.87
C ASP A 548 10.88 -6.46 -13.68
N VAL A 549 10.00 -6.17 -14.64
CA VAL A 549 10.06 -4.91 -15.39
C VAL A 549 9.33 -3.81 -14.60
N TYR A 550 9.98 -2.66 -14.42
CA TYR A 550 9.33 -1.49 -13.83
C TYR A 550 8.07 -1.14 -14.63
N LEU A 551 6.90 -1.33 -14.00
CA LEU A 551 5.64 -0.96 -14.62
C LEU A 551 5.32 0.51 -14.34
N ALA A 552 5.44 1.33 -15.38
CA ALA A 552 4.79 2.62 -15.41
C ALA A 552 3.33 2.42 -15.83
N TYR A 553 2.40 2.53 -14.88
CA TYR A 553 0.98 2.57 -15.21
C TYR A 553 0.69 3.76 -16.11
N ASN A 554 -0.10 3.51 -17.15
CA ASN A 554 -0.61 4.59 -17.99
C ASN A 554 -1.41 5.58 -17.11
N PRO A 555 -1.60 6.83 -17.53
CA PRO A 555 -2.46 7.77 -16.80
C PRO A 555 -3.91 7.31 -16.79
N THR A 556 -4.61 7.56 -15.68
CA THR A 556 -6.05 7.34 -15.55
C THR A 556 -6.81 8.42 -16.34
N GLN A 557 -7.86 8.02 -17.05
CA GLN A 557 -8.65 8.89 -17.92
C GLN A 557 -10.15 8.56 -17.89
N LEU A 558 -10.98 9.52 -18.32
CA LEU A 558 -12.40 9.26 -18.58
C LEU A 558 -12.57 8.30 -19.75
N ILE A 559 -13.56 7.40 -19.68
CA ILE A 559 -13.93 6.55 -20.81
C ILE A 559 -14.47 7.39 -21.97
N ASN A 560 -14.19 6.97 -23.21
CA ASN A 560 -14.64 7.65 -24.41
C ASN A 560 -15.19 6.62 -25.43
N PRO A 561 -16.47 6.73 -25.86
CA PRO A 561 -17.47 7.71 -25.43
C PRO A 561 -17.95 7.47 -24.00
N LEU A 562 -18.40 8.55 -23.34
CA LEU A 562 -19.11 8.44 -22.07
C LEU A 562 -20.47 7.75 -22.25
N PRO A 563 -21.03 7.11 -21.21
CA PRO A 563 -22.36 6.54 -21.27
C PRO A 563 -23.43 7.61 -21.56
N THR A 564 -24.46 7.25 -22.32
CA THR A 564 -25.53 8.17 -22.72
C THR A 564 -26.40 8.62 -21.55
N GLN A 565 -26.59 7.76 -20.55
CA GLN A 565 -27.36 8.06 -19.34
C GLN A 565 -26.43 8.03 -18.14
N LEU A 566 -26.21 9.17 -17.49
CA LEU A 566 -25.42 9.28 -16.26
C LEU A 566 -26.29 9.05 -15.01
N LEU A 567 -25.71 8.46 -13.97
CA LEU A 567 -26.34 8.34 -12.65
C LEU A 567 -26.28 9.70 -11.92
N PRO A 568 -27.12 9.91 -10.87
CA PRO A 568 -27.06 11.13 -10.08
C PRO A 568 -25.65 11.44 -9.57
N GLY A 569 -25.18 12.68 -9.76
CA GLY A 569 -23.84 13.14 -9.38
C GLY A 569 -22.74 12.84 -10.38
N GLU A 570 -22.91 11.89 -11.30
CA GLU A 570 -21.84 11.52 -12.25
C GLU A 570 -21.54 12.66 -13.22
N ALA A 571 -22.54 13.45 -13.63
CA ALA A 571 -22.35 14.59 -14.53
C ALA A 571 -21.51 15.69 -13.87
N GLU A 572 -21.81 16.01 -12.61
CA GLU A 572 -21.10 16.98 -11.79
C GLU A 572 -19.66 16.52 -11.52
N MET A 573 -19.48 15.23 -11.19
CA MET A 573 -18.15 14.62 -11.02
C MET A 573 -17.32 14.68 -12.30
N ILE A 574 -17.92 14.34 -13.45
CA ILE A 574 -17.23 14.42 -14.75
C ILE A 574 -16.85 15.87 -15.09
N GLN A 575 -17.73 16.83 -14.78
CA GLN A 575 -17.42 18.24 -14.98
C GLN A 575 -16.26 18.68 -14.09
N ALA A 576 -16.29 18.34 -12.80
CA ALA A 576 -15.20 18.62 -11.86
C ALA A 576 -13.87 17.99 -12.31
N TRP A 577 -13.93 16.77 -12.86
CA TRP A 577 -12.76 16.10 -13.45
C TRP A 577 -12.19 16.91 -14.61
N ARG A 578 -13.03 17.33 -15.56
CA ARG A 578 -12.60 18.11 -16.74
C ARG A 578 -12.04 19.46 -16.36
N ASP A 579 -12.70 20.15 -15.43
CA ASP A 579 -12.24 21.45 -14.91
C ASP A 579 -10.87 21.30 -14.27
N ARG A 580 -10.68 20.26 -13.44
CA ARG A 580 -9.40 19.98 -12.81
C ARG A 580 -8.31 19.63 -13.82
N GLU A 581 -8.63 18.77 -14.79
CA GLU A 581 -7.70 18.42 -15.86
C GLU A 581 -7.27 19.66 -16.65
N ASN A 582 -8.21 20.58 -16.93
CA ASN A 582 -7.93 21.84 -17.60
C ASN A 582 -7.06 22.77 -16.75
N ASP A 583 -7.32 22.89 -15.44
CA ASP A 583 -6.51 23.69 -14.51
C ASP A 583 -5.06 23.16 -14.48
N MET A 584 -4.89 21.85 -14.34
CA MET A 584 -3.58 21.19 -14.34
C MET A 584 -2.85 21.37 -15.67
N ARG A 585 -3.53 21.16 -16.80
CA ARG A 585 -2.95 21.37 -18.15
C ARG A 585 -2.52 22.82 -18.33
N THR A 586 -3.34 23.77 -17.91
CA THR A 586 -3.06 25.21 -18.02
C THR A 586 -1.83 25.58 -17.18
N ALA A 587 -1.79 25.18 -15.90
CA ALA A 587 -0.67 25.43 -14.98
C ALA A 587 0.66 24.79 -15.44
N ARG A 588 0.59 23.75 -16.26
CA ARG A 588 1.73 22.95 -16.75
C ARG A 588 2.16 23.26 -18.18
N SER A 589 1.31 23.91 -18.96
CA SER A 589 1.43 24.08 -20.41
C SER A 589 2.78 24.65 -20.87
N SER A 590 3.38 25.56 -20.10
CA SER A 590 4.59 26.28 -20.49
C SER A 590 5.91 25.55 -20.18
N TRP A 591 5.89 24.48 -19.38
CA TRP A 591 7.12 23.85 -18.89
C TRP A 591 7.07 22.33 -18.79
N TYR A 592 5.92 21.71 -18.52
CA TYR A 592 5.84 20.32 -18.08
C TYR A 592 6.37 19.34 -19.12
N LEU A 593 5.89 19.37 -20.37
CA LEU A 593 6.38 18.46 -21.40
C LEU A 593 7.85 18.73 -21.76
N ALA A 594 8.26 20.01 -21.79
CA ALA A 594 9.64 20.39 -22.09
C ALA A 594 10.64 19.97 -21.00
N ALA A 595 10.19 19.86 -19.75
CA ALA A 595 11.01 19.40 -18.63
C ALA A 595 10.92 17.87 -18.42
N LEU A 596 9.73 17.30 -18.59
CA LEU A 596 9.47 15.88 -18.39
C LEU A 596 10.18 15.04 -19.44
N ASP A 597 10.18 15.45 -20.72
CA ASP A 597 10.81 14.66 -21.77
C ASP A 597 12.31 14.47 -21.47
N PRO A 598 13.15 15.51 -21.27
CA PRO A 598 14.55 15.30 -20.87
C PRO A 598 14.73 14.53 -19.55
N TRP A 599 13.82 14.70 -18.59
CA TRP A 599 13.86 13.97 -17.32
C TRP A 599 13.58 12.46 -17.49
N LEU A 600 12.70 12.10 -18.43
CA LEU A 600 12.39 10.72 -18.83
C LEU A 600 13.32 10.16 -19.91
N SER A 601 13.91 10.99 -20.77
CA SER A 601 14.51 10.57 -22.05
C SER A 601 16.01 10.83 -22.15
N SER A 602 16.66 11.46 -21.14
CA SER A 602 18.09 11.77 -21.30
C SER A 602 18.93 10.50 -21.62
N PRO A 603 19.91 10.57 -22.54
CA PRO A 603 20.64 9.39 -23.00
C PRO A 603 21.25 8.59 -21.84
N GLY A 604 20.98 7.28 -21.76
CA GLY A 604 21.41 6.42 -20.65
C GLY A 604 20.61 6.59 -19.34
N THR A 605 19.55 7.40 -19.34
CA THR A 605 18.83 7.82 -18.11
C THR A 605 17.35 7.47 -18.05
N LEU A 606 16.81 6.69 -19.01
CA LEU A 606 15.35 6.49 -19.16
C LEU A 606 14.62 6.06 -17.88
N LEU A 607 15.38 5.61 -16.87
CA LEU A 607 14.89 5.28 -15.54
C LEU A 607 15.80 5.77 -14.37
N GLN A 608 16.86 6.56 -14.61
CA GLN A 608 17.77 7.03 -13.52
C GLN A 608 17.04 7.92 -12.51
N TRP A 609 16.34 8.94 -13.03
CA TRP A 609 15.64 9.92 -12.22
C TRP A 609 14.28 9.41 -11.76
N ALA A 610 13.60 8.72 -12.67
CA ALA A 610 12.29 8.10 -12.52
C ALA A 610 12.22 6.95 -11.49
N ASN A 611 13.34 6.32 -11.12
CA ASN A 611 13.34 5.18 -10.21
C ASN A 611 13.25 5.61 -8.73
N HIS A 612 12.08 6.11 -8.35
CA HIS A 612 11.75 6.54 -6.99
C HIS A 612 12.00 5.41 -5.97
N LYS A 613 11.77 4.14 -6.33
CA LYS A 613 11.96 2.99 -5.43
C LYS A 613 13.41 2.93 -4.90
N GLN A 614 14.40 3.04 -5.79
CA GLN A 614 15.80 2.98 -5.37
C GLN A 614 16.23 4.21 -4.58
N ARG A 615 15.65 5.39 -4.86
CA ARG A 615 15.87 6.58 -4.02
C ARG A 615 15.37 6.37 -2.61
N GLN A 616 14.18 5.77 -2.45
CA GLN A 616 13.64 5.42 -1.15
C GLN A 616 14.51 4.39 -0.44
N THR A 617 15.04 3.39 -1.15
CA THR A 617 16.03 2.45 -0.61
C THR A 617 17.28 3.17 -0.06
N ILE A 618 17.79 4.17 -0.76
CA ILE A 618 18.94 4.98 -0.29
C ILE A 618 18.59 5.80 0.97
N LEU A 619 17.40 6.40 1.01
CA LEU A 619 16.93 7.13 2.19
C LEU A 619 16.71 6.20 3.38
N ARG A 620 16.18 4.99 3.14
CA ARG A 620 16.00 3.94 4.16
C ARG A 620 17.34 3.53 4.76
N PHE A 621 18.37 3.34 3.94
CA PHE A 621 19.73 3.11 4.45
C PHE A 621 20.17 4.22 5.39
N ALA A 622 19.98 5.49 5.00
CA ALA A 622 20.38 6.63 5.83
C ALA A 622 19.63 6.66 7.18
N ARG A 623 18.34 6.29 7.21
CA ARG A 623 17.53 6.16 8.44
C ARG A 623 18.06 5.03 9.34
N GLY A 624 18.27 3.84 8.78
CA GLY A 624 18.86 2.70 9.51
C GLY A 624 20.26 3.04 10.04
N PHE A 625 21.05 3.76 9.25
CA PHE A 625 22.42 4.16 9.61
C PHE A 625 22.43 5.15 10.78
N ALA A 626 21.46 6.06 10.82
CA ALA A 626 21.27 6.99 11.93
C ALA A 626 20.89 6.24 13.23
N ARG A 627 20.10 5.17 13.13
CA ARG A 627 19.74 4.29 14.26
C ARG A 627 20.82 3.28 14.65
N LYS A 628 21.88 3.14 13.85
CA LYS A 628 22.88 2.07 13.98
C LYS A 628 22.30 0.65 13.85
N ASP A 629 21.25 0.52 13.03
CA ASP A 629 20.70 -0.78 12.65
C ASP A 629 21.58 -1.42 11.57
N GLU A 630 22.59 -2.20 12.01
CA GLU A 630 23.55 -2.83 11.10
C GLU A 630 22.88 -3.83 10.15
N LEU A 631 21.90 -4.59 10.65
CA LEU A 631 21.19 -5.60 9.88
C LEU A 631 20.45 -4.94 8.71
N GLU A 632 19.66 -3.89 8.98
CA GLU A 632 18.94 -3.14 7.96
C GLU A 632 19.89 -2.48 6.96
N CYS A 633 20.91 -1.76 7.45
CA CYS A 633 21.86 -1.09 6.57
C CYS A 633 22.58 -2.06 5.64
N ARG A 634 23.02 -3.21 6.17
CA ARG A 634 23.77 -4.20 5.41
C ARG A 634 22.87 -4.87 4.37
N PHE A 635 21.67 -5.27 4.78
CA PHE A 635 20.66 -5.84 3.87
C PHE A 635 20.39 -4.92 2.68
N ILE A 636 20.19 -3.62 2.93
CA ILE A 636 19.99 -2.63 1.88
C ILE A 636 21.22 -2.49 0.98
N ALA A 637 22.40 -2.39 1.57
CA ALA A 637 23.64 -2.24 0.82
C ALA A 637 23.88 -3.43 -0.12
N GLU A 638 23.67 -4.66 0.35
CA GLU A 638 23.82 -5.88 -0.45
C GLU A 638 22.76 -5.98 -1.55
N GLN A 639 21.51 -5.62 -1.26
CA GLN A 639 20.46 -5.54 -2.29
C GLN A 639 20.82 -4.57 -3.43
N LEU A 640 21.47 -3.45 -3.12
CA LEU A 640 21.91 -2.50 -4.13
C LEU A 640 23.14 -2.99 -4.90
N VAL A 641 24.07 -3.69 -4.23
CA VAL A 641 25.26 -4.26 -4.87
C VAL A 641 24.90 -5.40 -5.82
N ASP A 642 24.01 -6.30 -5.41
CA ASP A 642 23.63 -7.48 -6.20
C ASP A 642 22.74 -7.15 -7.42
N ARG A 643 22.44 -5.86 -7.65
CA ARG A 643 21.84 -5.38 -8.92
C ARG A 643 22.71 -5.62 -10.14
N ILE A 644 24.02 -5.79 -9.93
CA ILE A 644 24.98 -6.19 -10.95
C ILE A 644 25.55 -7.53 -10.51
N PRO A 645 25.64 -8.56 -11.38
CA PRO A 645 26.11 -9.90 -11.06
C PRO A 645 27.63 -9.96 -10.83
N TRP A 646 28.13 -9.21 -9.85
CA TRP A 646 29.56 -9.10 -9.49
C TRP A 646 30.19 -10.39 -8.96
N LYS A 647 29.37 -11.39 -8.63
CA LYS A 647 29.78 -12.74 -8.22
C LYS A 647 30.02 -13.68 -9.41
N GLU A 648 29.54 -13.33 -10.61
CA GLU A 648 29.50 -14.24 -11.77
C GLU A 648 30.63 -14.03 -12.78
N GLY A 649 31.66 -13.28 -12.38
CA GLY A 649 32.85 -13.04 -13.18
C GLY A 649 32.79 -11.76 -14.02
N ARG A 650 33.95 -11.42 -14.61
CA ARG A 650 34.18 -10.12 -15.27
C ARG A 650 33.24 -9.85 -16.44
N GLN A 651 33.03 -10.83 -17.32
CA GLN A 651 32.24 -10.59 -18.54
C GLN A 651 30.78 -10.26 -18.21
N LYS A 652 30.12 -11.09 -17.38
CA LYS A 652 28.74 -10.83 -16.96
C LYS A 652 28.60 -9.52 -16.17
N TYR A 653 29.62 -9.18 -15.37
CA TYR A 653 29.67 -7.88 -14.70
C TYR A 653 29.68 -6.72 -15.70
N ILE A 654 30.57 -6.77 -16.70
CA ILE A 654 30.67 -5.73 -17.75
C ILE A 654 29.39 -5.67 -18.58
N ASP A 655 28.86 -6.81 -19.01
CA ASP A 655 27.62 -6.88 -19.81
C ASP A 655 26.44 -6.24 -19.07
N ALA A 656 26.34 -6.46 -17.76
CA ALA A 656 25.30 -5.85 -16.93
C ALA A 656 25.54 -4.35 -16.68
N VAL A 657 26.80 -3.93 -16.45
CA VAL A 657 27.16 -2.51 -16.25
C VAL A 657 26.91 -1.69 -17.51
N LEU A 658 27.20 -2.25 -18.68
CA LEU A 658 27.05 -1.61 -20.00
C LEU A 658 25.70 -1.92 -20.65
N SER A 659 24.78 -2.56 -19.94
CA SER A 659 23.49 -2.98 -20.50
C SER A 659 22.67 -1.79 -20.97
N GLU A 660 22.34 -1.76 -22.26
CA GLU A 660 21.44 -0.75 -22.84
C GLU A 660 19.99 -0.89 -22.32
N ASN A 661 19.62 -2.08 -21.87
CA ASN A 661 18.29 -2.36 -21.34
C ASN A 661 18.07 -1.73 -19.95
N ILE A 662 19.13 -1.60 -19.15
CA ILE A 662 19.06 -1.09 -17.77
C ILE A 662 20.29 -0.23 -17.42
N PRO A 663 20.53 0.89 -18.13
CA PRO A 663 21.82 1.61 -18.17
C PRO A 663 22.23 2.31 -16.87
N PHE A 664 21.45 2.16 -15.80
CA PHE A 664 21.58 2.87 -14.54
C PHE A 664 21.88 1.98 -13.34
N GLN A 665 21.84 0.65 -13.48
CA GLN A 665 22.08 -0.26 -12.34
C GLN A 665 23.46 -0.07 -11.72
N TRP A 666 24.46 0.37 -12.50
CA TRP A 666 25.78 0.70 -12.00
C TRP A 666 25.76 1.82 -10.95
N ILE A 667 24.82 2.78 -11.01
CA ILE A 667 24.70 3.86 -10.02
C ILE A 667 24.36 3.27 -8.66
N TYR A 668 23.33 2.42 -8.63
CA TYR A 668 22.86 1.78 -7.40
C TYR A 668 23.88 0.77 -6.87
N HIS A 669 24.52 0.01 -7.75
CA HIS A 669 25.65 -0.85 -7.39
C HIS A 669 26.80 -0.06 -6.75
N ALA A 670 27.23 1.05 -7.35
CA ALA A 670 28.28 1.91 -6.79
C ALA A 670 27.88 2.48 -5.42
N ILE A 671 26.63 2.92 -5.26
CA ILE A 671 26.11 3.41 -3.98
C ILE A 671 26.09 2.29 -2.93
N GLY A 672 25.67 1.08 -3.29
CA GLY A 672 25.73 -0.09 -2.43
C GLY A 672 27.15 -0.40 -1.95
N LEU A 673 28.15 -0.32 -2.85
CA LEU A 673 29.57 -0.48 -2.48
C LEU A 673 30.03 0.60 -1.48
N LEU A 674 29.62 1.86 -1.68
CA LEU A 674 29.92 2.95 -0.74
C LEU A 674 29.22 2.75 0.61
N MET A 675 28.00 2.23 0.61
CA MET A 675 27.27 1.86 1.83
C MET A 675 28.03 0.77 2.59
N LEU A 676 28.48 -0.30 1.92
CA LEU A 676 29.31 -1.35 2.52
C LEU A 676 30.62 -0.79 3.07
N ALA A 677 31.26 0.16 2.38
CA ALA A 677 32.45 0.84 2.87
C ALA A 677 32.18 1.71 4.13
N ALA A 678 30.95 2.17 4.33
CA ALA A 678 30.53 2.95 5.49
C ALA A 678 30.15 2.09 6.71
N LEU A 679 29.88 0.80 6.51
CA LEU A 679 29.52 -0.17 7.55
C LEU A 679 30.74 -0.90 8.12
N PRO A 680 30.62 -1.52 9.32
CA PRO A 680 31.58 -2.49 9.83
C PRO A 680 31.87 -3.65 8.87
N ILE A 681 33.12 -4.14 8.84
CA ILE A 681 33.47 -5.42 8.20
C ILE A 681 33.47 -6.51 9.27
N ARG A 682 32.58 -7.50 9.12
CA ARG A 682 32.39 -8.63 10.03
C ARG A 682 32.67 -9.97 9.36
N ASN A 683 32.98 -10.98 10.16
CA ASN A 683 33.28 -12.35 9.74
C ASN A 683 32.23 -13.38 10.19
N HIS A 684 31.12 -12.92 10.76
CA HIS A 684 30.01 -13.73 11.25
C HIS A 684 28.70 -13.20 10.67
N PRO A 685 27.65 -14.03 10.48
CA PRO A 685 26.34 -13.59 10.02
C PRO A 685 25.63 -12.70 11.06
N LEU A 686 24.73 -11.84 10.60
CA LEU A 686 23.78 -11.10 11.43
C LEU A 686 22.42 -11.72 11.19
N ALA A 687 21.73 -12.06 12.25
CA ALA A 687 20.33 -12.47 12.19
C ALA A 687 19.58 -11.63 13.22
N ASN A 688 18.34 -11.26 12.91
CA ASN A 688 17.48 -10.74 13.96
C ASN A 688 17.08 -11.91 14.86
N ASN A 689 17.61 -11.93 16.08
CA ASN A 689 17.25 -12.92 17.08
C ASN A 689 16.07 -12.46 17.96
N ASP A 690 15.56 -11.25 17.74
CA ASP A 690 14.38 -10.75 18.43
C ASP A 690 13.15 -11.47 17.86
N GLU A 691 12.87 -12.65 18.40
CA GLU A 691 11.52 -13.18 18.41
C GLU A 691 10.69 -12.24 19.29
N TYR A 692 9.97 -11.32 18.66
CA TYR A 692 8.86 -10.66 19.33
C TYR A 692 7.81 -11.74 19.60
N ASP A 693 7.90 -12.36 20.78
CA ASP A 693 6.87 -13.24 21.34
C ASP A 693 5.66 -12.37 21.71
N SER A 694 5.08 -11.69 20.72
CA SER A 694 3.83 -10.96 20.89
C SER A 694 2.74 -12.00 20.98
N VAL A 695 2.37 -12.36 22.20
CA VAL A 695 1.27 -13.29 22.43
C VAL A 695 -0.02 -12.49 22.29
N THR A 696 -0.74 -12.68 21.19
CA THR A 696 -2.06 -12.08 21.00
C THR A 696 -3.10 -13.00 21.60
N THR A 697 -3.78 -12.53 22.65
CA THR A 697 -4.83 -13.30 23.33
C THR A 697 -6.19 -12.84 22.83
N PHE A 698 -7.00 -13.79 22.36
CA PHE A 698 -8.38 -13.58 21.94
C PHE A 698 -9.30 -13.95 23.08
N VAL A 699 -9.88 -12.92 23.69
CA VAL A 699 -10.83 -13.09 24.80
C VAL A 699 -12.23 -13.00 24.23
N PRO A 700 -13.12 -13.97 24.47
CA PRO A 700 -14.50 -13.86 24.01
C PRO A 700 -15.12 -12.56 24.52
N SER A 701 -15.83 -11.83 23.66
CA SER A 701 -16.66 -10.69 24.11
C SER A 701 -17.65 -11.10 25.20
N ARG A 702 -18.27 -10.12 25.87
CA ARG A 702 -19.28 -10.36 26.92
C ARG A 702 -20.41 -11.27 26.43
N GLU A 703 -20.82 -11.13 25.18
CA GLU A 703 -21.84 -11.99 24.56
C GLU A 703 -21.28 -13.35 24.14
N ALA A 704 -20.07 -13.39 23.57
CA ALA A 704 -19.41 -14.64 23.17
C ALA A 704 -19.12 -15.56 24.36
N THR A 705 -18.85 -14.99 25.54
CA THR A 705 -18.66 -15.74 26.80
C THR A 705 -19.88 -16.60 27.13
N GLN A 706 -21.09 -16.14 26.80
CA GLN A 706 -22.33 -16.89 27.03
C GLN A 706 -22.43 -18.13 26.12
N LEU A 707 -21.76 -18.10 24.96
CA LEU A 707 -21.70 -19.20 24.00
C LEU A 707 -20.60 -20.23 24.31
N HIS A 708 -19.92 -20.13 25.47
CA HIS A 708 -18.84 -21.05 25.88
C HIS A 708 -17.68 -21.13 24.87
N ILE A 709 -17.49 -20.05 24.12
CA ILE A 709 -16.36 -19.89 23.20
C ILE A 709 -15.08 -19.78 24.05
N ARG A 710 -14.03 -20.54 23.70
CA ARG A 710 -12.79 -20.62 24.51
C ARG A 710 -11.86 -19.46 24.19
N THR A 711 -11.09 -19.02 25.18
CA THR A 711 -9.95 -18.13 24.95
C THR A 711 -8.93 -18.82 24.05
N ASP A 712 -8.58 -18.17 22.95
CA ASP A 712 -7.53 -18.64 22.05
C ASP A 712 -6.30 -17.75 22.18
N VAL A 713 -5.13 -18.34 21.96
CA VAL A 713 -3.86 -17.65 22.06
C VAL A 713 -3.10 -17.85 20.76
N LEU A 714 -2.96 -16.78 19.98
CA LEU A 714 -2.03 -16.78 18.87
C LEU A 714 -0.67 -16.35 19.38
N ARG A 715 0.33 -17.12 18.97
CA ARG A 715 1.72 -16.68 18.99
C ARG A 715 2.10 -16.38 17.54
N PRO A 716 1.82 -15.16 17.03
CA PRO A 716 2.38 -14.74 15.76
C PRO A 716 3.90 -14.94 15.80
N ARG A 717 4.38 -15.88 14.98
CA ARG A 717 5.81 -16.02 14.70
C ARG A 717 6.16 -15.09 13.55
N THR A 718 6.06 -13.77 13.75
CA THR A 718 6.76 -12.84 12.88
C THR A 718 8.21 -12.79 13.35
N LYS A 719 8.95 -13.87 13.04
CA LYS A 719 10.39 -13.85 13.15
C LYS A 719 10.90 -12.99 12.01
N ASP A 720 11.64 -11.93 12.33
CA ASP A 720 12.40 -11.24 11.32
C ASP A 720 13.50 -12.20 10.83
N LEU A 721 13.20 -12.93 9.77
CA LEU A 721 14.07 -13.96 9.19
C LEU A 721 15.26 -13.36 8.43
N ARG A 722 15.46 -12.03 8.46
CA ARG A 722 16.62 -11.39 7.82
C ARG A 722 17.90 -11.98 8.41
N ILE A 723 18.59 -12.76 7.58
CA ILE A 723 19.94 -13.20 7.83
C ILE A 723 20.80 -12.51 6.78
N VAL A 724 21.86 -11.85 7.24
CA VAL A 724 22.84 -11.23 6.36
C VAL A 724 24.18 -11.89 6.61
N ASP A 725 24.76 -12.47 5.56
CA ASP A 725 26.00 -13.22 5.61
C ASP A 725 27.20 -12.39 6.09
N PRO A 726 28.32 -13.03 6.47
CA PRO A 726 29.58 -12.35 6.72
C PRO A 726 29.96 -11.40 5.58
N ALA A 727 30.76 -10.38 5.88
CA ALA A 727 31.08 -9.37 4.88
C ALA A 727 31.90 -9.96 3.71
N GLU A 728 31.39 -9.76 2.50
CA GLU A 728 32.06 -10.22 1.28
C GLU A 728 32.49 -9.07 0.36
N LEU A 729 33.54 -9.31 -0.42
CA LEU A 729 33.98 -8.46 -1.51
C LEU A 729 34.33 -9.34 -2.72
N TRP A 730 33.79 -8.97 -3.88
CA TRP A 730 34.14 -9.54 -5.17
C TRP A 730 34.72 -8.41 -6.04
N ASP A 731 35.86 -8.65 -6.69
CA ASP A 731 36.52 -7.65 -7.54
C ASP A 731 36.65 -8.17 -8.98
N PRO A 732 35.58 -8.04 -9.80
CA PRO A 732 35.59 -8.50 -11.18
C PRO A 732 36.50 -7.66 -12.10
N LEU A 733 37.00 -6.50 -11.65
CA LEU A 733 37.74 -5.55 -12.49
C LEU A 733 39.24 -5.46 -12.18
N GLY A 734 39.67 -5.77 -10.95
CA GLY A 734 41.00 -5.43 -10.44
C GLY A 734 42.07 -6.53 -10.44
N ARG A 735 41.73 -7.84 -10.42
CA ARG A 735 42.74 -8.94 -10.39
C ARG A 735 42.49 -10.01 -11.46
N PRO A 736 43.55 -10.64 -12.03
CA PRO A 736 43.42 -11.68 -13.06
C PRO A 736 42.62 -12.91 -12.59
N GLU A 737 42.64 -13.18 -11.29
CA GLU A 737 41.85 -14.22 -10.62
C GLU A 737 40.55 -13.63 -10.10
N ALA A 738 39.68 -13.17 -11.00
CA ALA A 738 38.37 -12.60 -10.66
C ALA A 738 37.58 -13.57 -9.75
N GLY A 739 37.49 -13.25 -8.47
CA GLY A 739 36.92 -14.10 -7.44
C GLY A 739 36.80 -13.38 -6.10
N LYS A 740 36.19 -14.06 -5.12
CA LYS A 740 35.96 -13.55 -3.76
C LYS A 740 37.28 -13.19 -3.08
N ILE A 741 37.41 -11.96 -2.59
CA ILE A 741 38.59 -11.50 -1.84
C ILE A 741 38.43 -11.91 -0.37
N THR A 742 39.35 -12.74 0.12
CA THR A 742 39.31 -13.26 1.51
C THR A 742 39.80 -12.27 2.55
N ASN A 743 40.76 -11.41 2.20
CA ASN A 743 41.33 -10.41 3.09
C ASN A 743 41.22 -9.02 2.46
N PHE A 744 40.16 -8.29 2.83
CA PHE A 744 39.89 -6.95 2.34
C PHE A 744 39.65 -5.94 3.47
N PHE A 745 39.64 -4.67 3.09
CA PHE A 745 39.40 -3.48 3.90
C PHE A 745 38.31 -2.62 3.24
N HIS A 746 37.78 -1.65 3.99
CA HIS A 746 36.74 -0.74 3.49
C HIS A 746 37.16 0.01 2.22
N GLU A 747 38.46 0.32 2.07
CA GLU A 747 39.00 0.99 0.88
C GLU A 747 38.88 0.13 -0.38
N ASP A 748 38.80 -1.20 -0.27
CA ASP A 748 38.71 -2.07 -1.43
C ASP A 748 37.34 -2.00 -2.12
N TYR A 749 36.24 -1.82 -1.37
CA TYR A 749 34.94 -1.47 -1.95
C TYR A 749 35.01 -0.16 -2.74
N ILE A 750 35.73 0.82 -2.21
CA ILE A 750 35.88 2.14 -2.83
C ILE A 750 36.76 2.05 -4.09
N ASN A 751 37.80 1.22 -4.08
CA ASN A 751 38.64 0.96 -5.27
C ASN A 751 37.85 0.30 -6.40
N LEU A 752 36.88 -0.57 -6.07
CA LEU A 752 35.99 -1.14 -7.08
C LEU A 752 35.10 -0.09 -7.73
N VAL A 753 34.64 0.92 -6.98
CA VAL A 753 33.91 2.08 -7.55
C VAL A 753 34.78 2.87 -8.54
N ASP A 754 36.07 3.07 -8.24
CA ASP A 754 36.99 3.71 -9.21
C ASP A 754 37.19 2.86 -10.46
N ALA A 755 37.35 1.55 -10.30
CA ALA A 755 37.52 0.62 -11.41
C ALA A 755 36.28 0.62 -12.31
N LEU A 756 35.08 0.62 -11.71
CA LEU A 756 33.82 0.78 -12.42
C LEU A 756 33.77 2.07 -13.24
N PHE A 757 34.18 3.20 -12.66
CA PHE A 757 34.19 4.48 -13.39
C PHE A 757 35.21 4.50 -14.53
N LYS A 758 36.37 3.85 -14.36
CA LYS A 758 37.33 3.67 -15.46
C LYS A 758 36.76 2.79 -16.57
N GLU A 759 36.03 1.74 -16.22
CA GLU A 759 35.42 0.83 -17.19
C GLU A 759 34.33 1.53 -18.02
N LEU A 760 33.44 2.28 -17.36
CA LEU A 760 32.45 3.15 -18.02
C LEU A 760 33.12 4.18 -18.93
N GLY A 761 34.22 4.78 -18.46
CA GLY A 761 34.99 5.74 -19.25
C GLY A 761 35.69 5.12 -20.46
N ALA A 762 36.25 3.91 -20.32
CA ALA A 762 36.90 3.17 -21.40
C ALA A 762 35.92 2.81 -22.53
N HIS A 763 34.64 2.60 -22.19
CA HIS A 763 33.55 2.34 -23.15
C HIS A 763 32.85 3.61 -23.63
N ASN A 764 33.37 4.81 -23.30
CA ASN A 764 32.83 6.10 -23.69
C ASN A 764 31.34 6.26 -23.33
N VAL A 765 30.91 5.68 -22.20
CA VAL A 765 29.53 5.77 -21.73
C VAL A 765 29.24 7.19 -21.29
N GLU A 766 28.16 7.76 -21.80
CA GLU A 766 27.64 9.04 -21.34
C GLU A 766 26.82 8.83 -20.06
N VAL A 767 27.18 9.54 -18.99
CA VAL A 767 26.59 9.34 -17.66
C VAL A 767 26.07 10.65 -17.07
N SER A 768 25.19 10.54 -16.08
CA SER A 768 24.69 11.72 -15.36
C SER A 768 25.76 12.34 -14.46
N MET A 769 26.10 13.62 -14.72
CA MET A 769 27.15 14.31 -13.96
C MET A 769 26.80 14.48 -12.46
N PRO A 770 25.57 14.84 -12.07
CA PRO A 770 25.21 14.91 -10.65
C PRO A 770 25.48 13.62 -9.88
N TRP A 771 25.17 12.45 -10.45
CA TRP A 771 25.44 11.16 -9.83
C TRP A 771 26.94 10.88 -9.73
N VAL A 772 27.71 11.10 -10.79
CA VAL A 772 29.18 10.94 -10.77
C VAL A 772 29.82 11.81 -9.69
N ARG A 773 29.44 13.10 -9.63
CA ARG A 773 29.96 14.05 -8.62
C ARG A 773 29.66 13.56 -7.21
N GLN A 774 28.43 13.13 -6.97
CA GLN A 774 27.98 12.71 -5.65
C GLN A 774 28.62 11.40 -5.18
N ILE A 775 28.75 10.41 -6.07
CA ILE A 775 29.43 9.14 -5.79
C ILE A 775 30.92 9.42 -5.52
N THR A 776 31.59 10.19 -6.38
CA THR A 776 33.02 10.54 -6.21
C THR A 776 33.27 11.29 -4.89
N ARG A 777 32.45 12.30 -4.58
CA ARG A 777 32.53 13.05 -3.32
C ARG A 777 32.42 12.13 -2.11
N THR A 778 31.47 11.20 -2.16
CA THR A 778 31.23 10.25 -1.05
C THR A 778 32.37 9.25 -0.93
N ALA A 779 32.89 8.76 -2.05
CA ALA A 779 34.08 7.91 -2.10
C ALA A 779 35.30 8.59 -1.44
N ASP A 780 35.57 9.85 -1.77
CA ASP A 780 36.70 10.61 -1.22
C ASP A 780 36.56 10.92 0.28
N ASP A 781 35.34 11.27 0.72
CA ASP A 781 35.03 11.45 2.14
C ASP A 781 35.22 10.13 2.90
N LEU A 782 34.70 9.02 2.40
CA LEU A 782 34.87 7.70 3.01
C LEU A 782 36.34 7.25 3.02
N ARG A 783 37.12 7.46 1.94
CA ARG A 783 38.58 7.19 1.94
C ARG A 783 39.26 7.94 3.08
N THR A 784 38.95 9.22 3.24
CA THR A 784 39.54 10.06 4.29
C THR A 784 39.25 9.50 5.68
N GLN A 785 38.00 9.09 5.92
CA GLN A 785 37.58 8.47 7.18
C GLN A 785 38.21 7.10 7.42
N ARG A 786 38.39 6.29 6.37
CA ARG A 786 38.85 4.89 6.45
C ARG A 786 40.38 4.73 6.47
N ARG A 787 41.16 5.75 6.10
CA ARG A 787 42.62 5.77 6.27
C ARG A 787 43.06 5.44 7.71
N ALA A 788 42.29 5.87 8.71
CA ALA A 788 42.58 5.57 10.13
C ALA A 788 42.46 4.07 10.45
N VAL A 789 41.48 3.38 9.85
CA VAL A 789 41.29 1.93 9.99
C VAL A 789 42.43 1.17 9.33
N ARG A 790 42.84 1.59 8.13
CA ARG A 790 43.96 0.98 7.40
C ARG A 790 45.30 1.12 8.14
N ARG A 791 45.51 2.25 8.82
CA ARG A 791 46.70 2.48 9.67
C ARG A 791 46.67 1.70 11.00
N GLY A 792 45.63 0.90 11.25
CA GLY A 792 45.46 0.15 12.50
C GLY A 792 45.08 1.00 13.71
N THR A 793 44.78 2.29 13.51
CA THR A 793 44.41 3.21 14.60
C THR A 793 42.93 3.11 15.00
N ARG A 794 42.13 2.37 14.21
CA ARG A 794 40.74 2.01 14.48
C ARG A 794 40.47 0.60 13.96
N GLY A 795 39.58 -0.14 14.61
CA GLY A 795 39.18 -1.48 14.19
C GLY A 795 38.29 -1.51 12.94
N LYS A 796 38.16 -2.69 12.34
CA LYS A 796 37.33 -2.94 11.14
C LYS A 796 35.82 -2.86 11.45
N GLU A 797 35.48 -2.95 12.72
CA GLU A 797 34.15 -2.89 13.31
C GLU A 797 33.59 -1.46 13.47
N THR A 798 34.34 -0.45 13.02
CA THR A 798 33.94 0.95 13.18
C THR A 798 33.00 1.41 12.07
N TRP A 799 31.99 2.21 12.43
CA TRP A 799 31.13 2.90 11.47
C TRP A 799 31.81 4.16 10.92
N ALA A 800 31.62 4.45 9.64
CA ALA A 800 31.91 5.78 9.10
C ALA A 800 30.80 6.79 9.48
N ALA A 801 30.99 8.05 9.09
CA ALA A 801 29.91 9.00 8.90
C ALA A 801 29.37 8.85 7.47
N TRP A 802 28.06 8.73 7.33
CA TRP A 802 27.37 8.68 6.04
C TRP A 802 26.95 10.09 5.61
N ARG A 803 27.41 10.55 4.45
CA ARG A 803 27.16 11.91 3.92
C ARG A 803 26.72 11.91 2.45
N PHE A 804 26.09 10.81 2.02
CA PHE A 804 25.52 10.73 0.68
C PHE A 804 24.22 11.54 0.62
N ILE A 805 24.03 12.30 -0.46
CA ILE A 805 22.82 13.10 -0.73
C ILE A 805 22.34 12.69 -2.11
N VAL A 806 21.09 12.26 -2.26
CA VAL A 806 20.52 12.01 -3.59
C VAL A 806 20.54 13.34 -4.37
N PRO A 807 21.26 13.42 -5.51
CA PRO A 807 21.34 14.66 -6.26
C PRO A 807 19.96 15.03 -6.84
N ALA A 808 19.71 16.32 -7.01
CA ALA A 808 18.55 16.79 -7.77
C ALA A 808 18.80 16.62 -9.28
N TYR A 809 17.72 16.48 -10.05
CA TYR A 809 17.78 16.40 -11.50
C TYR A 809 18.52 17.59 -12.12
N THR A 810 19.37 17.29 -13.09
CA THR A 810 19.85 18.26 -14.07
C THR A 810 20.02 17.53 -15.40
N SER A 811 19.85 18.23 -16.52
CA SER A 811 20.17 17.70 -17.85
C SER A 811 21.67 17.53 -18.12
N THR A 812 22.55 17.87 -17.16
CA THR A 812 24.00 17.80 -17.39
C THR A 812 24.50 16.36 -17.39
N THR A 813 25.13 15.96 -18.49
CA THR A 813 25.80 14.66 -18.65
C THR A 813 27.31 14.83 -18.53
N ALA A 814 28.03 13.72 -18.54
CA ALA A 814 29.48 13.67 -18.51
C ALA A 814 30.03 12.56 -19.40
N LYS A 815 31.18 12.81 -20.00
CA LYS A 815 32.03 11.77 -20.62
C LYS A 815 33.40 11.77 -19.99
N PHE A 816 34.04 10.61 -20.06
CA PHE A 816 35.40 10.45 -19.59
C PHE A 816 36.39 10.94 -20.66
N GLN A 817 37.15 11.98 -20.35
CA GLN A 817 38.15 12.59 -21.23
C GLN A 817 39.40 12.90 -20.42
N ASP A 818 40.58 12.56 -20.96
CA ASP A 818 41.88 12.82 -20.33
C ASP A 818 41.98 12.36 -18.86
N GLY A 819 41.43 11.18 -18.57
CA GLY A 819 41.50 10.59 -17.23
C GLY A 819 40.52 11.18 -16.21
N ARG A 820 39.56 12.02 -16.63
CA ARG A 820 38.56 12.63 -15.75
C ARG A 820 37.17 12.69 -16.40
N TRP A 821 36.13 12.69 -15.57
CA TRP A 821 34.77 12.96 -16.03
C TRP A 821 34.59 14.46 -16.28
N VAL A 822 34.31 14.84 -17.53
CA VAL A 822 34.09 16.23 -17.96
C VAL A 822 32.61 16.43 -18.24
N THR A 823 32.04 17.52 -17.71
CA THR A 823 30.64 17.88 -17.96
C THR A 823 30.44 18.21 -19.43
N ILE A 824 29.45 17.58 -20.04
CA ILE A 824 28.91 17.95 -21.35
C ILE A 824 27.66 18.74 -21.04
N VAL A 825 27.69 20.02 -21.38
CA VAL A 825 26.50 20.85 -21.34
C VAL A 825 25.78 20.60 -22.67
N PRO A 826 24.52 20.14 -22.66
CA PRO A 826 23.71 20.01 -23.87
C PRO A 826 23.61 21.30 -24.66
#